data_AF-A0AAJ7L5N8-F1
#
_entry.id   AF-A0AAJ7L5N8-F1
#
_cell.length_a   1.000
_cell.length_b   1.000
_cell.length_c   1.000
_cell.angle_alpha   90.00
_cell.angle_beta   90.00
_cell.angle_gamma   90.00
#
_symmetry.space_group_name_H-M   'P 1'
#
loop_
_entity.id
_entity.type
_entity.pdbx_description
1 polymer ?
#
loop_
_entity_poly.entity_id
_entity_poly.type
_entity_poly.pdbx_seq_one_letter_code
_entity_poly.pdbx_strand_id
1 'polypeptide(L)'
;MSTENFCFEDAYDILEVIERGAFNVVRRCVHHATGKQYAVRMVDKTRLATSAVLTEEGLNREADICHLLKHHHIVQLLETYSSGGFFFMVFEYLQGGDLLNEVVERASAGFNYSETVVSHYMKQILSAVRYCHDHDVVHCDIGPESVMLATKDCSAPVKLGCFGNAIRLNDLQPLNQKRIRQKHFTAPEIIRGFIYGRSADIWSCGVLLYTLLRGSLPFIGSGARLEELICRTKYEMSDPIWDGITRSAKDFLSLMLVNDAVDRHSAGQLLEHPWLKQRVSCAADEYLRSTVGQLRHLNAQRRTKSFRSRLAEYSNLDILLPENVMAAVNSTRWNDTRDFRLGGTISEERAEKLRREDTAKIDAVSVILDSLDDLDCLKDSSYESIMMDNLLTDQRLISTLQLYDKIQQQKLLPPTDLPDEDTALIAQEIVDWIEDGSTELTAEMEELHAILSRPHLRSLLQAHDVVAYEIFRENAAEADAYPQSAFLDLSMPTNANSHSRLYNITRIRLVQFQKNTDEPMGITLKVDDEGRCLVARIIHGGMIHKQATLHVGDEILEISGVSVANQTIDSLQRLLRDARGNVTFKIVPTYRSVPPLSGQSNVYLKCMFNYEPMEDELIPCTQAGIPFRIGQILLVINKDDPNWWQVRKFSPDGPSGLVPSPQLQEWRLTQLALENSKNRSHHESMNCSIFRKKKRDKEKHLSKRALADEMDMTCYEEVMKVPGFQRNTLVLLGAHGVGRRHIKNTLIEGNPDKYAYPIPHTTRAQRRGEEKGHHYFFVDQDEMLRDIATNQYLEYGSHEGAMYGTKLETIKSIINSGKIAILDVEPQALKMLRCAEFTPFVVFIAAPPIEAVPDLDGSLERLNRESTQLAQSFGRWFDLTIINSDIEETIHRLREIIDRLPVEEQWVPVNWVYR
;
A
#
# COMPACT_ATOMS: atom_id res chain seq x y z
N MET A 1 -22.42 -39.38 0.75
CA MET A 1 -21.68 -38.76 1.87
C MET A 1 -21.84 -37.26 1.76
N SER A 2 -22.13 -36.61 2.89
CA SER A 2 -22.48 -35.20 3.07
C SER A 2 -21.38 -34.26 2.58
N THR A 3 -21.75 -33.26 1.76
CA THR A 3 -20.88 -32.12 1.42
C THR A 3 -20.74 -31.24 2.67
N GLU A 4 -19.59 -31.29 3.33
CA GLU A 4 -19.31 -30.46 4.50
C GLU A 4 -19.26 -28.97 4.11
N ASN A 5 -19.90 -28.13 4.92
CA ASN A 5 -19.90 -26.68 4.77
C ASN A 5 -18.50 -26.14 5.11
N PHE A 6 -17.80 -25.56 4.14
CA PHE A 6 -16.53 -24.87 4.38
C PHE A 6 -16.82 -23.52 5.06
N CYS A 7 -16.39 -23.37 6.32
CA CYS A 7 -16.52 -22.15 7.09
C CYS A 7 -15.25 -21.29 6.96
N PHE A 8 -15.37 -19.99 7.30
CA PHE A 8 -14.22 -19.08 7.29
C PHE A 8 -13.12 -19.55 8.26
N GLU A 9 -13.53 -20.07 9.43
CA GLU A 9 -12.62 -20.55 10.47
C GLU A 9 -11.80 -21.78 10.04
N ASP A 10 -12.25 -22.51 9.01
CA ASP A 10 -11.53 -23.69 8.50
C ASP A 10 -10.35 -23.33 7.59
N ALA A 11 -10.30 -22.10 7.10
CA ALA A 11 -9.31 -21.64 6.13
C ALA A 11 -8.40 -20.51 6.65
N TYR A 12 -8.84 -19.72 7.63
CA TYR A 12 -8.15 -18.51 8.07
C TYR A 12 -8.07 -18.35 9.59
N ASP A 13 -6.89 -17.90 10.05
CA ASP A 13 -6.69 -17.41 11.42
C ASP A 13 -6.89 -15.90 11.47
N ILE A 14 -7.79 -15.43 12.34
CA ILE A 14 -8.02 -14.00 12.57
C ILE A 14 -6.96 -13.45 13.56
N LEU A 15 -6.37 -12.31 13.20
CA LEU A 15 -5.33 -11.64 13.98
C LEU A 15 -5.82 -10.27 14.47
N GLU A 16 -4.93 -9.28 14.61
CA GLU A 16 -5.28 -7.96 15.13
C GLU A 16 -6.29 -7.19 14.27
N VAL A 17 -6.99 -6.26 14.91
CA VAL A 17 -7.93 -5.36 14.24
C VAL A 17 -7.14 -4.25 13.53
N ILE A 18 -7.39 -4.10 12.24
CA ILE A 18 -6.86 -3.01 11.42
C ILE A 18 -7.77 -1.80 11.54
N GLU A 19 -9.08 -2.02 11.40
CA GLU A 19 -10.09 -0.97 11.37
C GLU A 19 -11.39 -1.43 12.05
N ARG A 20 -12.10 -0.50 12.72
CA ARG A 20 -13.44 -0.73 13.26
C ARG A 20 -14.39 0.34 12.71
N GLY A 21 -15.47 -0.10 12.10
CA GLY A 21 -16.62 0.73 11.76
C GLY A 21 -17.83 0.41 12.64
N ALA A 22 -18.89 1.22 12.53
CA ALA A 22 -20.11 1.06 13.33
C ALA A 22 -20.81 -0.30 13.18
N PHE A 23 -20.68 -0.93 12.00
CA PHE A 23 -21.36 -2.19 11.65
C PHE A 23 -20.43 -3.24 11.03
N ASN A 24 -19.13 -2.92 10.91
CA ASN A 24 -18.15 -3.83 10.34
C ASN A 24 -16.79 -3.68 11.05
N VAL A 25 -15.99 -4.73 11.01
CA VAL A 25 -14.64 -4.73 11.56
C VAL A 25 -13.69 -5.33 10.53
N VAL A 26 -12.59 -4.66 10.25
CA VAL A 26 -11.53 -5.17 9.37
C VAL A 26 -10.37 -5.68 10.23
N ARG A 27 -9.99 -6.94 10.04
CA ARG A 27 -8.90 -7.59 10.77
C ARG A 27 -7.87 -8.14 9.82
N ARG A 28 -6.62 -8.21 10.25
CA ARG A 28 -5.62 -9.01 9.54
C ARG A 28 -5.94 -10.48 9.75
N CYS A 29 -5.74 -11.31 8.74
CA CYS A 29 -5.87 -12.76 8.85
C CYS A 29 -4.77 -13.48 8.08
N VAL A 30 -4.56 -14.75 8.41
CA VAL A 30 -3.55 -15.61 7.76
C VAL A 30 -4.22 -16.88 7.27
N HIS A 31 -4.00 -17.21 6.00
CA HIS A 31 -4.54 -18.43 5.41
C HIS A 31 -3.74 -19.67 5.86
N HIS A 32 -4.41 -20.67 6.43
CA HIS A 32 -3.78 -21.84 7.08
C HIS A 32 -2.81 -22.57 6.16
N ALA A 33 -3.23 -22.89 4.94
CA ALA A 33 -2.44 -23.74 4.05
C ALA A 33 -1.21 -23.02 3.44
N THR A 34 -1.23 -21.69 3.38
CA THR A 34 -0.20 -20.92 2.64
C THR A 34 0.63 -20.01 3.54
N GLY A 35 0.18 -19.71 4.75
CA GLY A 35 0.79 -18.70 5.62
C GLY A 35 0.71 -17.25 5.09
N LYS A 36 0.05 -17.01 3.94
CA LYS A 36 -0.11 -15.67 3.36
C LYS A 36 -1.07 -14.82 4.20
N GLN A 37 -0.77 -13.53 4.26
CA GLN A 37 -1.54 -12.54 5.01
C GLN A 37 -2.60 -11.88 4.13
N TYR A 38 -3.77 -11.64 4.71
CA TYR A 38 -4.95 -11.06 4.09
C TYR A 38 -5.64 -10.08 5.06
N ALA A 39 -6.55 -9.26 4.54
CA ALA A 39 -7.44 -8.44 5.33
C ALA A 39 -8.86 -8.98 5.22
N VAL A 40 -9.50 -9.30 6.35
CA VAL A 40 -10.90 -9.76 6.36
C VAL A 40 -11.79 -8.65 6.91
N ARG A 41 -12.79 -8.26 6.13
CA ARG A 41 -13.88 -7.40 6.60
C ARG A 41 -15.04 -8.28 7.06
N MET A 42 -15.37 -8.15 8.34
CA MET A 42 -16.43 -8.90 9.02
C MET A 42 -17.61 -7.97 9.22
N VAL A 43 -18.79 -8.37 8.75
CA VAL A 43 -20.03 -7.60 8.85
C VAL A 43 -21.09 -8.43 9.57
N ASP A 44 -21.70 -7.87 10.61
CA ASP A 44 -22.73 -8.56 11.39
C ASP A 44 -24.10 -8.44 10.71
N LYS A 45 -24.67 -9.57 10.26
CA LYS A 45 -25.96 -9.61 9.58
C LYS A 45 -27.13 -9.28 10.50
N THR A 46 -27.01 -9.58 11.79
CA THR A 46 -28.10 -9.34 12.76
C THR A 46 -28.23 -7.84 13.05
N ARG A 47 -27.11 -7.12 13.15
CA ARG A 47 -27.09 -5.65 13.33
C ARG A 47 -27.44 -4.89 12.04
N LEU A 48 -27.21 -5.49 10.87
CA LEU A 48 -27.64 -4.96 9.58
C LEU A 48 -29.17 -4.95 9.43
N ALA A 49 -29.86 -6.02 9.86
CA ALA A 49 -31.31 -6.15 9.73
C ALA A 49 -32.08 -5.04 10.48
N THR A 50 -31.48 -4.43 11.50
CA THR A 50 -32.04 -3.35 12.31
C THR A 50 -31.68 -1.95 11.77
N SER A 51 -30.80 -1.84 10.77
CA SER A 51 -30.29 -0.56 10.27
C SER A 51 -31.04 -0.06 9.03
N ALA A 52 -31.56 1.16 9.08
CA ALA A 52 -32.16 1.84 7.91
C ALA A 52 -31.12 2.25 6.83
N VAL A 53 -29.82 2.20 7.14
CA VAL A 53 -28.75 2.78 6.30
C VAL A 53 -27.99 1.72 5.50
N LEU A 54 -27.85 0.49 6.00
CA LEU A 54 -27.12 -0.60 5.36
C LEU A 54 -28.03 -1.83 5.20
N THR A 55 -28.35 -2.17 3.96
CA THR A 55 -29.19 -3.33 3.62
C THR A 55 -28.32 -4.52 3.22
N GLU A 56 -28.81 -5.75 3.43
CA GLU A 56 -28.14 -6.96 2.90
C GLU A 56 -27.90 -6.87 1.38
N GLU A 57 -28.82 -6.25 0.64
CA GLU A 57 -28.68 -5.96 -0.79
C GLU A 57 -27.46 -5.07 -1.08
N GLY A 58 -27.19 -4.07 -0.25
CA GLY A 58 -26.02 -3.19 -0.40
C GLY A 58 -24.71 -3.94 -0.19
N LEU A 59 -24.67 -4.86 0.77
CA LEU A 59 -23.49 -5.69 1.04
C LEU A 59 -23.22 -6.70 -0.09
N ASN A 60 -24.27 -7.36 -0.59
CA ASN A 60 -24.16 -8.25 -1.74
C ASN A 60 -23.70 -7.49 -2.99
N ARG A 61 -24.23 -6.29 -3.21
CA ARG A 61 -23.80 -5.41 -4.32
C ARG A 61 -22.32 -5.03 -4.20
N GLU A 62 -21.84 -4.67 -3.01
CA GLU A 62 -20.42 -4.39 -2.76
C GLU A 62 -19.56 -5.62 -3.12
N ALA A 63 -19.95 -6.81 -2.66
CA ALA A 63 -19.24 -8.04 -2.97
C ALA A 63 -19.24 -8.32 -4.48
N ASP A 64 -20.36 -8.16 -5.17
CA ASP A 64 -20.48 -8.39 -6.62
C ASP A 64 -19.63 -7.41 -7.45
N ILE A 65 -19.58 -6.13 -7.05
CA ILE A 65 -18.72 -5.12 -7.69
C ILE A 65 -17.25 -5.50 -7.48
N CYS A 66 -16.85 -5.81 -6.25
CA CYS A 66 -15.47 -6.18 -5.93
C CYS A 66 -15.02 -7.47 -6.64
N HIS A 67 -15.91 -8.45 -6.85
CA HIS A 67 -15.60 -9.65 -7.63
C HIS A 67 -15.43 -9.37 -9.13
N LEU A 68 -16.19 -8.40 -9.66
CA LEU A 68 -16.14 -8.00 -11.07
C LEU A 68 -14.83 -7.25 -11.38
N LEU A 69 -14.41 -6.34 -10.50
CA LEU A 69 -13.30 -5.44 -10.75
C LEU A 69 -11.96 -6.13 -10.49
N LYS A 70 -11.16 -6.32 -11.56
CA LYS A 70 -9.81 -6.89 -11.48
C LYS A 70 -8.81 -5.98 -12.18
N HIS A 71 -8.14 -5.14 -11.40
CA HIS A 71 -7.18 -4.17 -11.91
C HIS A 71 -6.01 -4.00 -10.94
N HIS A 72 -4.81 -3.73 -11.45
CA HIS A 72 -3.60 -3.63 -10.63
C HIS A 72 -3.68 -2.55 -9.54
N HIS A 73 -4.39 -1.46 -9.82
CA HIS A 73 -4.60 -0.33 -8.91
C HIS A 73 -5.97 -0.37 -8.19
N ILE A 74 -6.61 -1.54 -8.10
CA ILE A 74 -7.84 -1.76 -7.31
C ILE A 74 -7.54 -2.86 -6.27
N VAL A 75 -8.02 -2.69 -5.04
CA VAL A 75 -7.89 -3.69 -3.99
C VAL A 75 -8.70 -4.92 -4.34
N GLN A 76 -8.04 -6.07 -4.45
CA GLN A 76 -8.66 -7.30 -4.88
C GLN A 76 -9.41 -7.99 -3.73
N LEU A 77 -10.69 -8.28 -3.96
CA LEU A 77 -11.46 -9.25 -3.18
C LEU A 77 -11.13 -10.66 -3.67
N LEU A 78 -10.72 -11.53 -2.76
CA LEU A 78 -10.36 -12.91 -3.07
C LEU A 78 -11.54 -13.85 -2.85
N GLU A 79 -12.14 -13.79 -1.66
CA GLU A 79 -13.13 -14.76 -1.21
C GLU A 79 -14.17 -14.11 -0.30
N THR A 80 -15.36 -14.70 -0.26
CA THR A 80 -16.44 -14.28 0.64
C THR A 80 -17.04 -15.48 1.35
N TYR A 81 -17.30 -15.33 2.65
CA TYR A 81 -17.90 -16.37 3.49
C TYR A 81 -19.14 -15.83 4.20
N SER A 82 -20.06 -16.72 4.53
CA SER A 82 -21.23 -16.41 5.34
C SER A 82 -21.38 -17.51 6.39
N SER A 83 -20.99 -17.23 7.63
CA SER A 83 -21.06 -18.19 8.75
C SER A 83 -21.40 -17.46 10.05
N GLY A 84 -22.09 -18.14 10.97
CA GLY A 84 -22.32 -17.65 12.34
C GLY A 84 -23.04 -16.29 12.46
N GLY A 85 -23.87 -15.90 11.49
CA GLY A 85 -24.52 -14.58 11.49
C GLY A 85 -23.63 -13.44 10.98
N PHE A 86 -22.41 -13.74 10.54
CA PHE A 86 -21.47 -12.79 9.95
C PHE A 86 -21.30 -13.02 8.45
N PHE A 87 -20.98 -11.94 7.74
CA PHE A 87 -20.52 -11.95 6.36
C PHE A 87 -19.05 -11.52 6.34
N PHE A 88 -18.19 -12.35 5.77
CA PHE A 88 -16.75 -12.14 5.71
C PHE A 88 -16.33 -11.87 4.27
N MET A 89 -15.54 -10.82 4.06
CA MET A 89 -14.96 -10.46 2.77
C MET A 89 -13.44 -10.43 2.92
N VAL A 90 -12.75 -11.34 2.24
CA VAL A 90 -11.29 -11.50 2.34
C VAL A 90 -10.61 -10.77 1.18
N PHE A 91 -9.94 -9.68 1.50
CA PHE A 91 -9.17 -8.83 0.59
C PHE A 91 -7.67 -9.10 0.69
N GLU A 92 -6.94 -8.67 -0.33
CA GLU A 92 -5.48 -8.61 -0.26
C GLU A 92 -5.04 -7.70 0.90
N TYR A 93 -3.98 -8.09 1.59
CA TYR A 93 -3.44 -7.27 2.67
C TYR A 93 -2.49 -6.20 2.11
N LEU A 94 -2.78 -4.93 2.40
CA LEU A 94 -1.90 -3.81 2.09
C LEU A 94 -1.06 -3.46 3.31
N GLN A 95 0.25 -3.36 3.12
CA GLN A 95 1.18 -3.02 4.22
C GLN A 95 1.35 -1.50 4.40
N GLY A 96 1.07 -0.71 3.36
CA GLY A 96 1.06 0.74 3.43
C GLY A 96 -0.26 1.27 3.98
N GLY A 97 -0.24 2.50 4.50
CA GLY A 97 -1.43 3.22 4.96
C GLY A 97 -2.17 3.97 3.85
N ASP A 98 -3.08 4.86 4.26
CA ASP A 98 -3.68 5.82 3.34
C ASP A 98 -2.64 6.78 2.76
N LEU A 99 -2.85 7.16 1.50
CA LEU A 99 -1.87 7.90 0.71
C LEU A 99 -1.41 9.20 1.39
N LEU A 100 -2.34 9.95 1.99
CA LEU A 100 -2.00 11.22 2.64
C LEU A 100 -1.09 11.02 3.86
N ASN A 101 -1.30 9.97 4.66
CA ASN A 101 -0.41 9.63 5.78
C ASN A 101 0.96 9.17 5.29
N GLU A 102 0.99 8.28 4.31
CA GLU A 102 2.23 7.74 3.74
C GLU A 102 3.11 8.81 3.11
N VAL A 103 2.52 9.81 2.45
CA VAL A 103 3.28 10.96 1.92
C VAL A 103 4.07 11.66 3.03
N VAL A 104 3.46 11.92 4.19
CA VAL A 104 4.11 12.58 5.31
C VAL A 104 5.16 11.69 5.97
N GLU A 105 4.88 10.40 6.11
CA GLU A 105 5.82 9.43 6.70
C GLU A 105 7.07 9.27 5.83
N ARG A 106 6.89 9.10 4.51
CA ARG A 106 7.99 8.99 3.55
C ARG A 106 8.80 10.28 3.50
N ALA A 107 8.15 11.44 3.43
CA ALA A 107 8.85 12.73 3.43
C ALA A 107 9.66 12.94 4.72
N SER A 108 9.14 12.48 5.86
CA SER A 108 9.87 12.52 7.13
C SER A 108 11.06 11.54 7.18
N ALA A 109 11.03 10.48 6.36
CA ALA A 109 12.13 9.54 6.15
C ALA A 109 13.13 10.00 5.07
N GLY A 110 12.99 11.22 4.54
CA GLY A 110 13.92 11.80 3.55
C GLY A 110 13.49 11.63 2.09
N PHE A 111 12.28 11.12 1.83
CA PHE A 111 11.74 11.04 0.47
C PHE A 111 11.39 12.43 -0.09
N ASN A 112 11.82 12.73 -1.32
CA ASN A 112 11.49 13.97 -1.99
C ASN A 112 10.06 13.94 -2.55
N TYR A 113 9.10 14.50 -1.83
CA TYR A 113 7.72 14.65 -2.31
C TYR A 113 7.59 15.87 -3.24
N SER A 114 7.51 15.62 -4.55
CA SER A 114 7.42 16.63 -5.60
C SER A 114 6.12 16.53 -6.41
N GLU A 115 5.84 17.51 -7.27
CA GLU A 115 4.68 17.50 -8.17
C GLU A 115 4.72 16.29 -9.13
N THR A 116 5.92 15.86 -9.54
CA THR A 116 6.14 14.63 -10.33
C THR A 116 5.60 13.39 -9.62
N VAL A 117 5.81 13.30 -8.29
CA VAL A 117 5.27 12.21 -7.47
C VAL A 117 3.75 12.29 -7.38
N VAL A 118 3.18 13.48 -7.23
CA VAL A 118 1.71 13.68 -7.23
C VAL A 118 1.10 13.25 -8.56
N SER A 119 1.70 13.67 -9.68
CA SER A 119 1.32 13.23 -11.02
C SER A 119 1.40 11.70 -11.15
N HIS A 120 2.41 11.08 -10.51
CA HIS A 120 2.54 9.62 -10.44
C HIS A 120 1.34 8.95 -9.80
N TYR A 121 0.98 9.35 -8.58
CA TYR A 121 -0.17 8.81 -7.87
C TYR A 121 -1.47 9.05 -8.62
N MET A 122 -1.68 10.26 -9.15
CA MET A 122 -2.92 10.60 -9.85
C MET A 122 -3.18 9.77 -11.11
N LYS A 123 -2.15 9.42 -11.89
CA LYS A 123 -2.33 8.53 -13.04
C LYS A 123 -2.76 7.12 -12.61
N GLN A 124 -2.23 6.61 -11.51
CA GLN A 124 -2.61 5.29 -11.01
C GLN A 124 -4.06 5.29 -10.52
N ILE A 125 -4.45 6.33 -9.77
CA ILE A 125 -5.82 6.54 -9.30
C ILE A 125 -6.78 6.68 -10.49
N LEU A 126 -6.48 7.55 -11.45
CA LEU A 126 -7.31 7.74 -12.64
C LEU A 126 -7.36 6.51 -13.55
N SER A 127 -6.30 5.70 -13.59
CA SER A 127 -6.33 4.40 -14.29
C SER A 127 -7.31 3.44 -13.63
N ALA A 128 -7.36 3.39 -12.30
CA ALA A 128 -8.34 2.59 -11.57
C ALA A 128 -9.77 3.11 -11.77
N VAL A 129 -9.97 4.44 -11.68
CA VAL A 129 -11.28 5.08 -11.87
C VAL A 129 -11.79 4.87 -13.29
N ARG A 130 -10.95 5.05 -14.31
CA ARG A 130 -11.31 4.73 -15.70
C ARG A 130 -11.74 3.27 -15.82
N TYR A 131 -11.01 2.33 -15.22
CA TYR A 131 -11.37 0.92 -15.26
C TYR A 131 -12.74 0.66 -14.63
N CYS A 132 -13.07 1.29 -13.49
CA CYS A 132 -14.40 1.23 -12.90
C CYS A 132 -15.46 1.77 -13.87
N HIS A 133 -15.21 2.94 -14.46
CA HIS A 133 -16.14 3.60 -15.38
C HIS A 133 -16.40 2.79 -16.64
N ASP A 134 -15.37 2.15 -17.20
CA ASP A 134 -15.46 1.26 -18.37
C ASP A 134 -16.30 -0.01 -18.07
N HIS A 135 -16.42 -0.38 -16.80
CA HIS A 135 -17.28 -1.49 -16.32
C HIS A 135 -18.63 -0.99 -15.77
N ASP A 136 -19.02 0.24 -16.10
CA ASP A 136 -20.26 0.87 -15.65
C ASP A 136 -20.41 0.98 -14.13
N VAL A 137 -19.29 1.05 -13.40
CA VAL A 137 -19.26 1.24 -11.94
C VAL A 137 -18.84 2.67 -11.62
N VAL A 138 -19.59 3.34 -10.73
CA VAL A 138 -19.23 4.63 -10.12
C VAL A 138 -18.88 4.37 -8.65
N HIS A 139 -17.73 4.84 -8.20
CA HIS A 139 -17.19 4.52 -6.88
C HIS A 139 -17.93 5.25 -5.74
N CYS A 140 -18.24 6.53 -5.93
CA CYS A 140 -19.05 7.37 -5.03
C CYS A 140 -18.46 7.64 -3.62
N ASP A 141 -17.19 7.30 -3.39
CA ASP A 141 -16.55 7.43 -2.07
C ASP A 141 -15.03 7.57 -2.20
N ILE A 142 -14.59 8.26 -3.27
CA ILE A 142 -13.17 8.50 -3.49
C ILE A 142 -12.71 9.59 -2.54
N GLY A 143 -11.74 9.25 -1.72
CA GLY A 143 -11.06 10.15 -0.80
C GLY A 143 -9.90 9.45 -0.11
N PRO A 144 -9.33 10.07 0.94
CA PRO A 144 -8.09 9.61 1.53
C PRO A 144 -8.14 8.17 2.03
N GLU A 145 -9.25 7.77 2.65
CA GLU A 145 -9.45 6.42 3.21
C GLU A 145 -9.59 5.33 2.13
N SER A 146 -10.06 5.69 0.93
CA SER A 146 -10.21 4.77 -0.20
C SER A 146 -8.91 4.53 -0.98
N VAL A 147 -7.90 5.40 -0.81
CA VAL A 147 -6.66 5.39 -1.61
C VAL A 147 -5.47 5.02 -0.73
N MET A 148 -4.98 3.80 -0.90
CA MET A 148 -3.93 3.21 -0.06
C MET A 148 -2.70 2.83 -0.87
N LEU A 149 -1.55 2.65 -0.19
CA LEU A 149 -0.33 2.11 -0.81
C LEU A 149 -0.19 0.62 -0.50
N ALA A 150 0.15 -0.17 -1.51
CA ALA A 150 0.25 -1.62 -1.34
C ALA A 150 1.36 -2.03 -0.36
N THR A 151 2.48 -1.29 -0.36
CA THR A 151 3.61 -1.49 0.55
C THR A 151 4.14 -0.14 1.07
N LYS A 152 5.08 -0.19 2.02
CA LYS A 152 5.78 0.99 2.54
C LYS A 152 6.94 1.46 1.65
N ASP A 153 7.21 0.75 0.55
CA ASP A 153 8.29 1.08 -0.36
C ASP A 153 7.98 2.37 -1.13
N CYS A 154 9.01 3.14 -1.47
CA CYS A 154 8.83 4.40 -2.20
C CYS A 154 8.16 4.21 -3.58
N SER A 155 8.37 3.07 -4.22
CA SER A 155 7.77 2.67 -5.51
C SER A 155 6.45 1.93 -5.38
N ALA A 156 5.89 1.82 -4.16
CA ALA A 156 4.66 1.06 -3.94
C ALA A 156 3.51 1.55 -4.82
N PRO A 157 2.76 0.64 -5.46
CA PRO A 157 1.59 1.03 -6.24
C PRO A 157 0.46 1.51 -5.32
N VAL A 158 -0.24 2.54 -5.78
CA VAL A 158 -1.50 3.02 -5.23
C VAL A 158 -2.62 2.05 -5.60
N LYS A 159 -3.48 1.75 -4.63
CA LYS A 159 -4.66 0.93 -4.81
C LYS A 159 -5.91 1.63 -4.28
N LEU A 160 -6.97 1.59 -5.08
CA LEU A 160 -8.30 2.09 -4.74
C LEU A 160 -9.14 0.96 -4.12
N GLY A 161 -9.70 1.20 -2.93
CA GLY A 161 -10.56 0.29 -2.18
C GLY A 161 -11.82 0.99 -1.66
N CYS A 162 -12.56 0.37 -0.73
CA CYS A 162 -13.77 0.93 -0.10
C CYS A 162 -14.98 1.11 -1.05
N PHE A 163 -15.38 0.04 -1.74
CA PHE A 163 -16.50 0.03 -2.69
C PHE A 163 -17.90 -0.08 -2.04
N GLY A 164 -18.04 0.14 -0.73
CA GLY A 164 -19.33 -0.03 -0.02
C GLY A 164 -20.44 0.91 -0.50
N ASN A 165 -20.09 2.07 -1.05
CA ASN A 165 -21.01 3.03 -1.63
C ASN A 165 -21.07 2.96 -3.16
N ALA A 166 -20.29 2.08 -3.79
CA ALA A 166 -20.24 1.97 -5.24
C ALA A 166 -21.57 1.49 -5.81
N ILE A 167 -21.88 2.00 -7.00
CA ILE A 167 -23.11 1.68 -7.73
C ILE A 167 -22.80 1.33 -9.19
N ARG A 168 -23.70 0.56 -9.82
CA ARG A 168 -23.68 0.37 -11.27
C ARG A 168 -24.54 1.44 -11.93
N LEU A 169 -24.15 1.94 -13.10
CA LEU A 169 -24.88 2.99 -13.83
C LEU A 169 -26.29 2.60 -14.25
N ASN A 170 -26.60 1.30 -14.29
CA ASN A 170 -27.96 0.83 -14.58
C ASN A 170 -28.90 0.97 -13.36
N ASP A 171 -28.35 1.21 -12.17
CA ASP A 171 -29.07 1.30 -10.89
C ASP A 171 -29.16 2.76 -10.38
N LEU A 172 -29.07 3.75 -11.28
CA LEU A 172 -29.04 5.17 -10.92
C LEU A 172 -30.31 5.60 -10.17
N GLN A 173 -30.16 5.82 -8.87
CA GLN A 173 -31.10 6.54 -8.03
C GLN A 173 -30.38 7.70 -7.33
N PRO A 174 -31.11 8.77 -6.94
CA PRO A 174 -30.55 9.81 -6.08
C PRO A 174 -29.91 9.16 -4.85
N LEU A 175 -28.64 9.47 -4.58
CA LEU A 175 -27.95 8.90 -3.43
C LEU A 175 -28.68 9.39 -2.18
N ASN A 176 -29.06 8.49 -1.28
CA ASN A 176 -29.66 8.91 -0.02
C ASN A 176 -28.64 9.80 0.71
N GLN A 177 -28.96 11.09 0.92
CA GLN A 177 -28.05 12.07 1.55
C GLN A 177 -27.51 11.56 2.91
N LYS A 178 -28.26 10.69 3.61
CA LYS A 178 -27.84 10.02 4.85
C LYS A 178 -26.67 9.04 4.69
N ARG A 179 -26.30 8.63 3.47
CA ARG A 179 -25.17 7.72 3.17
C ARG A 179 -23.85 8.43 2.85
N ILE A 180 -23.84 9.75 2.71
CA ILE A 180 -22.65 10.51 2.33
C ILE A 180 -21.70 10.60 3.53
N ARG A 181 -20.60 9.85 3.50
CA ARG A 181 -19.59 9.84 4.58
C ARG A 181 -18.60 10.99 4.49
N GLN A 182 -18.17 11.36 3.28
CA GLN A 182 -17.13 12.38 3.05
C GLN A 182 -17.68 13.59 2.29
N LYS A 183 -18.46 14.44 2.98
CA LYS A 183 -19.10 15.63 2.38
C LYS A 183 -18.12 16.55 1.64
N HIS A 184 -16.89 16.71 2.13
CA HIS A 184 -15.86 17.52 1.47
C HIS A 184 -15.42 17.02 0.07
N PHE A 185 -15.56 15.72 -0.20
CA PHE A 185 -15.20 15.09 -1.48
C PHE A 185 -16.42 14.92 -2.41
N THR A 186 -17.60 15.32 -1.94
CA THR A 186 -18.87 15.10 -2.65
C THR A 186 -19.06 16.14 -3.75
N ALA A 187 -19.51 15.68 -4.92
CA ALA A 187 -19.73 16.53 -6.08
C ALA A 187 -20.97 17.46 -5.93
N PRO A 188 -20.98 18.66 -6.55
CA PRO A 188 -22.08 19.62 -6.46
C PRO A 188 -23.43 19.04 -6.88
N GLU A 189 -23.46 18.20 -7.92
CA GLU A 189 -24.67 17.54 -8.40
C GLU A 189 -25.27 16.58 -7.36
N ILE A 190 -24.44 15.92 -6.55
CA ILE A 190 -24.91 15.03 -5.48
C ILE A 190 -25.49 15.85 -4.33
N ILE A 191 -24.83 16.95 -3.95
CA ILE A 191 -25.31 17.86 -2.89
C ILE A 191 -26.68 18.43 -3.24
N ARG A 192 -26.88 18.82 -4.51
CA ARG A 192 -28.16 19.33 -5.02
C ARG A 192 -29.24 18.25 -5.18
N GLY A 193 -28.92 16.98 -4.94
CA GLY A 193 -29.84 15.86 -5.09
C GLY A 193 -30.14 15.49 -6.55
N PHE A 194 -29.29 15.89 -7.49
CA PHE A 194 -29.43 15.49 -8.89
C PHE A 194 -28.89 14.09 -9.14
N ILE A 195 -29.29 13.50 -10.28
CA ILE A 195 -28.72 12.25 -10.76
C ILE A 195 -27.24 12.50 -11.05
N TYR A 196 -26.39 11.67 -10.46
CA TYR A 196 -24.95 11.73 -10.61
C TYR A 196 -24.46 10.53 -11.43
N GLY A 197 -23.21 10.57 -11.85
CA GLY A 197 -22.61 9.49 -12.61
C GLY A 197 -21.09 9.50 -12.50
N ARG A 198 -20.42 9.03 -13.56
CA ARG A 198 -18.95 8.95 -13.65
C ARG A 198 -18.25 10.27 -13.31
N SER A 199 -18.86 11.42 -13.63
CA SER A 199 -18.35 12.76 -13.33
C SER A 199 -18.14 13.02 -11.83
N ALA A 200 -18.95 12.40 -10.96
CA ALA A 200 -18.86 12.61 -9.52
C ALA A 200 -17.52 12.09 -8.96
N ASP A 201 -17.08 10.93 -9.41
CA ASP A 201 -15.76 10.39 -9.05
C ASP A 201 -14.62 11.32 -9.50
N ILE A 202 -14.76 11.98 -10.66
CA ILE A 202 -13.76 12.94 -11.15
C ILE A 202 -13.66 14.16 -10.23
N TRP A 203 -14.80 14.66 -9.73
CA TRP A 203 -14.79 15.75 -8.76
C TRP A 203 -14.03 15.33 -7.49
N SER A 204 -14.34 14.15 -6.95
CA SER A 204 -13.67 13.60 -5.77
C SER A 204 -12.16 13.44 -5.99
N CYS A 205 -11.73 12.98 -7.17
CA CYS A 205 -10.32 12.95 -7.55
C CYS A 205 -9.71 14.36 -7.65
N GLY A 206 -10.48 15.38 -8.04
CA GLY A 206 -10.04 16.78 -8.09
C GLY A 206 -9.83 17.36 -6.69
N VAL A 207 -10.72 17.06 -5.75
CA VAL A 207 -10.56 17.41 -4.33
C VAL A 207 -9.30 16.74 -3.77
N LEU A 208 -9.09 15.46 -4.06
CA LEU A 208 -7.89 14.73 -3.65
C LEU A 208 -6.60 15.32 -4.24
N LEU A 209 -6.59 15.67 -5.54
CA LEU A 209 -5.46 16.33 -6.20
C LEU A 209 -5.15 17.68 -5.56
N TYR A 210 -6.16 18.52 -5.32
CA TYR A 210 -5.98 19.79 -4.62
C TYR A 210 -5.30 19.56 -3.26
N THR A 211 -5.76 18.57 -2.50
CA THR A 211 -5.18 18.22 -1.21
C THR A 211 -3.75 17.69 -1.33
N LEU A 212 -3.42 16.91 -2.35
CA LEU A 212 -2.06 16.41 -2.57
C LEU A 212 -1.07 17.51 -2.99
N LEU A 213 -1.53 18.57 -3.66
CA LEU A 213 -0.71 19.70 -4.11
C LEU A 213 -0.58 20.80 -3.03
N ARG A 214 -1.68 21.19 -2.38
CA ARG A 214 -1.70 22.27 -1.36
C ARG A 214 -1.43 21.75 0.05
N GLY A 215 -1.91 20.54 0.36
CA GLY A 215 -1.82 19.92 1.68
C GLY A 215 -3.03 20.17 2.60
N SER A 216 -4.13 20.66 2.04
CA SER A 216 -5.38 21.00 2.76
C SER A 216 -6.59 20.87 1.83
N LEU A 217 -7.81 20.96 2.36
CA LEU A 217 -9.04 20.79 1.57
C LEU A 217 -9.37 22.07 0.77
N PRO A 218 -9.97 21.96 -0.44
CA PRO A 218 -10.40 23.11 -1.23
C PRO A 218 -11.64 23.81 -0.67
N PHE A 219 -12.52 23.07 0.02
CA PHE A 219 -13.75 23.59 0.62
C PHE A 219 -13.75 23.30 2.12
N ILE A 220 -13.78 24.36 2.92
CA ILE A 220 -13.64 24.30 4.38
C ILE A 220 -14.90 24.91 5.02
N GLY A 221 -15.45 24.19 6.01
CA GLY A 221 -16.69 24.52 6.71
C GLY A 221 -17.53 23.26 6.95
N SER A 222 -18.63 23.39 7.67
CA SER A 222 -19.59 22.30 7.94
C SER A 222 -20.99 22.61 7.39
N GLY A 223 -21.88 21.61 7.45
CA GLY A 223 -23.31 21.73 7.11
C GLY A 223 -23.61 22.45 5.79
N ALA A 224 -24.62 23.34 5.84
CA ALA A 224 -25.10 24.10 4.68
C ALA A 224 -24.04 25.04 4.06
N ARG A 225 -23.09 25.52 4.86
CA ARG A 225 -22.01 26.41 4.38
C ARG A 225 -21.03 25.67 3.49
N LEU A 226 -20.63 24.46 3.90
CA LEU A 226 -19.81 23.59 3.06
C LEU A 226 -20.51 23.28 1.74
N GLU A 227 -21.80 22.93 1.83
CA GLU A 227 -22.65 22.64 0.67
C GLU A 227 -22.75 23.85 -0.28
N GLU A 228 -22.87 25.06 0.25
CA GLU A 228 -22.87 26.31 -0.54
C GLU A 228 -21.52 26.55 -1.25
N LEU A 229 -20.39 26.37 -0.54
CA LEU A 229 -19.06 26.56 -1.12
C LEU A 229 -18.78 25.57 -2.26
N ILE A 230 -19.15 24.30 -2.07
CA ILE A 230 -19.05 23.25 -3.09
C ILE A 230 -19.94 23.60 -4.29
N CYS A 231 -21.20 23.96 -4.05
CA CYS A 231 -22.15 24.31 -5.10
C CYS A 231 -21.76 25.59 -5.88
N ARG A 232 -21.02 26.50 -5.26
CA ARG A 232 -20.46 27.66 -5.97
C ARG A 232 -19.10 27.39 -6.60
N THR A 233 -18.50 26.23 -6.31
CA THR A 233 -17.15 25.87 -6.75
C THR A 233 -16.13 26.96 -6.37
N LYS A 234 -16.30 27.53 -5.17
CA LYS A 234 -15.47 28.62 -4.67
C LYS A 234 -14.29 28.04 -3.90
N TYR A 235 -13.16 27.87 -4.59
CA TYR A 235 -11.86 27.51 -4.01
C TYR A 235 -10.78 28.45 -4.57
N GLU A 236 -9.64 28.57 -3.88
CA GLU A 236 -8.59 29.53 -4.22
C GLU A 236 -7.28 28.83 -4.60
N MET A 237 -6.57 29.40 -5.57
CA MET A 237 -5.22 28.97 -5.97
C MET A 237 -4.23 30.15 -5.96
N SER A 238 -4.49 31.14 -5.10
CA SER A 238 -3.77 32.40 -5.01
C SER A 238 -2.85 32.52 -3.79
N ASP A 239 -2.90 31.58 -2.84
CA ASP A 239 -1.99 31.60 -1.70
C ASP A 239 -0.55 31.22 -2.10
N PRO A 240 0.49 31.71 -1.38
CA PRO A 240 1.90 31.54 -1.77
C PRO A 240 2.37 30.10 -1.98
N ILE A 241 1.64 29.11 -1.42
CA ILE A 241 1.92 27.69 -1.64
C ILE A 241 1.77 27.32 -3.14
N TRP A 242 0.85 27.98 -3.86
CA TRP A 242 0.64 27.72 -5.28
C TRP A 242 1.67 28.36 -6.19
N ASP A 243 2.53 29.26 -5.70
CA ASP A 243 3.58 29.87 -6.52
C ASP A 243 4.58 28.82 -7.02
N GLY A 244 4.82 27.77 -6.22
CA GLY A 244 5.67 26.62 -6.57
C GLY A 244 4.98 25.53 -7.39
N ILE A 245 3.66 25.63 -7.66
CA ILE A 245 2.90 24.63 -8.41
C ILE A 245 2.78 25.05 -9.87
N THR A 246 3.07 24.14 -10.80
CA THR A 246 3.12 24.46 -12.22
C THR A 246 1.75 24.87 -12.77
N ARG A 247 1.76 25.68 -13.85
CA ARG A 247 0.53 26.03 -14.58
C ARG A 247 -0.18 24.79 -15.13
N SER A 248 0.58 23.76 -15.52
CA SER A 248 0.03 22.51 -16.05
C SER A 248 -0.74 21.70 -15.00
N ALA A 249 -0.26 21.67 -13.75
CA ALA A 249 -1.00 21.08 -12.64
C ALA A 249 -2.28 21.85 -12.30
N LYS A 250 -2.21 23.19 -12.28
CA LYS A 250 -3.37 24.07 -12.02
C LYS A 250 -4.44 23.92 -13.11
N ASP A 251 -4.01 23.88 -14.37
CA ASP A 251 -4.90 23.62 -15.51
C ASP A 251 -5.57 22.25 -15.37
N PHE A 252 -4.78 21.19 -15.13
CA PHE A 252 -5.29 19.84 -14.91
C PHE A 252 -6.34 19.77 -13.78
N LEU A 253 -6.09 20.44 -12.66
CA LEU A 253 -7.02 20.52 -11.54
C LEU A 253 -8.32 21.28 -11.90
N SER A 254 -8.20 22.35 -12.68
CA SER A 254 -9.37 23.13 -13.14
C SER A 254 -10.32 22.33 -14.03
N LEU A 255 -9.83 21.33 -14.76
CA LEU A 255 -10.64 20.42 -15.59
C LEU A 255 -11.44 19.39 -14.76
N MET A 256 -11.07 19.19 -13.50
CA MET A 256 -11.72 18.27 -12.56
C MET A 256 -12.72 18.97 -11.65
N LEU A 257 -12.37 20.14 -11.11
CA LEU A 257 -13.23 20.95 -10.23
C LEU A 257 -14.11 21.92 -11.04
N VAL A 258 -14.91 21.35 -11.95
CA VAL A 258 -15.91 22.07 -12.76
C VAL A 258 -17.30 21.88 -12.14
N ASN A 259 -18.06 22.97 -12.00
CA ASN A 259 -19.37 22.97 -11.36
C ASN A 259 -20.40 22.11 -12.12
N ASP A 260 -20.43 22.25 -13.45
CA ASP A 260 -21.27 21.41 -14.31
C ASP A 260 -20.61 20.05 -14.53
N ALA A 261 -21.38 18.99 -14.28
CA ALA A 261 -20.95 17.61 -14.46
C ALA A 261 -20.67 17.26 -15.94
N VAL A 262 -21.34 17.91 -16.89
CA VAL A 262 -21.22 17.64 -18.33
C VAL A 262 -19.92 18.19 -18.90
N ASP A 263 -19.49 19.36 -18.41
CA ASP A 263 -18.26 20.03 -18.85
C ASP A 263 -17.00 19.42 -18.19
N ARG A 264 -17.19 18.64 -17.12
CA ARG A 264 -16.11 17.99 -16.37
C ARG A 264 -15.48 16.87 -17.20
N HIS A 265 -14.15 16.89 -17.32
CA HIS A 265 -13.44 15.91 -18.13
C HIS A 265 -13.58 14.49 -17.56
N SER A 266 -13.67 13.49 -18.44
CA SER A 266 -13.65 12.08 -18.04
C SER A 266 -12.25 11.61 -17.62
N ALA A 267 -12.17 10.50 -16.86
CA ALA A 267 -10.89 9.90 -16.49
C ALA A 267 -10.02 9.57 -17.71
N GLY A 268 -10.64 9.11 -18.81
CA GLY A 268 -9.94 8.85 -20.07
C GLY A 268 -9.30 10.09 -20.68
N GLN A 269 -10.03 11.22 -20.72
CA GLN A 269 -9.49 12.50 -21.23
C GLN A 269 -8.38 13.04 -20.33
N LEU A 270 -8.53 12.93 -19.01
CA LEU A 270 -7.53 13.39 -18.04
C LEU A 270 -6.22 12.59 -18.15
N LEU A 271 -6.29 11.27 -18.38
CA LEU A 271 -5.09 10.43 -18.58
C LEU A 271 -4.27 10.84 -19.81
N GLU A 272 -4.89 11.54 -20.76
CA GLU A 272 -4.23 12.06 -21.96
C GLU A 272 -3.60 13.44 -21.77
N HIS A 273 -3.82 14.08 -20.62
CA HIS A 273 -3.35 15.43 -20.34
C HIS A 273 -1.80 15.51 -20.26
N PRO A 274 -1.17 16.59 -20.76
CA PRO A 274 0.28 16.76 -20.74
C PRO A 274 0.93 16.59 -19.36
N TRP A 275 0.26 17.08 -18.30
CA TRP A 275 0.75 16.95 -16.92
C TRP A 275 0.97 15.49 -16.48
N LEU A 276 0.18 14.54 -17.01
CA LEU A 276 0.33 13.11 -16.73
C LEU A 276 1.19 12.36 -17.77
N LYS A 277 1.17 12.78 -19.04
CA LYS A 277 1.92 12.13 -20.13
C LYS A 277 3.38 12.58 -20.24
N GLN A 278 3.63 13.87 -20.10
CA GLN A 278 4.93 14.51 -20.29
C GLN A 278 5.50 14.97 -18.94
N ARG A 279 5.50 14.06 -17.96
CA ARG A 279 5.77 14.40 -16.55
C ARG A 279 7.09 15.12 -16.33
N VAL A 280 8.15 14.65 -17.00
CA VAL A 280 9.51 15.18 -16.85
C VAL A 280 9.60 16.65 -17.28
N SER A 281 8.75 17.10 -18.22
CA SER A 281 8.74 18.47 -18.73
C SER A 281 7.63 19.35 -18.15
N CYS A 282 6.55 18.76 -17.65
CA CYS A 282 5.35 19.50 -17.26
C CYS A 282 5.06 19.49 -15.76
N ALA A 283 5.72 18.65 -14.96
CA ALA A 283 5.60 18.63 -13.51
C ALA A 283 6.93 19.08 -12.87
N ALA A 284 6.85 19.90 -11.83
CA ALA A 284 8.04 20.34 -11.10
C ALA A 284 8.59 19.21 -10.21
N ASP A 285 9.91 19.01 -10.24
CA ASP A 285 10.60 18.06 -9.34
C ASP A 285 11.09 18.72 -8.03
N GLU A 286 10.65 19.95 -7.77
CA GLU A 286 10.95 20.69 -6.55
C GLU A 286 10.25 20.06 -5.34
N TYR A 287 10.95 20.04 -4.21
CA TYR A 287 10.42 19.48 -2.98
C TYR A 287 9.31 20.36 -2.40
N LEU A 288 8.09 19.85 -2.33
CA LEU A 288 6.91 20.56 -1.81
C LEU A 288 6.89 20.62 -0.27
N ARG A 289 7.87 21.29 0.33
CA ARG A 289 8.05 21.40 1.80
C ARG A 289 6.81 21.93 2.51
N SER A 290 6.23 23.02 2.00
CA SER A 290 5.05 23.66 2.59
C SER A 290 3.85 22.72 2.56
N THR A 291 3.64 22.02 1.45
CA THR A 291 2.58 21.02 1.27
C THR A 291 2.72 19.86 2.26
N VAL A 292 3.92 19.30 2.45
CA VAL A 292 4.15 18.23 3.44
C VAL A 292 3.86 18.72 4.85
N GLY A 293 4.23 19.96 5.18
CA GLY A 293 3.89 20.59 6.46
C GLY A 293 2.38 20.69 6.68
N GLN A 294 1.64 21.14 5.68
CA GLN A 294 0.17 21.23 5.72
C GLN A 294 -0.49 19.85 5.80
N LEU A 295 -0.03 18.88 5.01
CA LEU A 295 -0.52 17.49 5.08
C LEU A 295 -0.30 16.88 6.46
N ARG A 296 0.83 17.17 7.13
CA ARG A 296 1.05 16.72 8.50
C ARG A 296 -0.01 17.28 9.45
N HIS A 297 -0.38 18.55 9.30
CA HIS A 297 -1.44 19.17 10.09
C HIS A 297 -2.81 18.54 9.79
N LEU A 298 -3.17 18.43 8.51
CA LEU A 298 -4.42 17.79 8.07
C LEU A 298 -4.51 16.34 8.56
N ASN A 299 -3.43 15.57 8.49
CA ASN A 299 -3.38 14.19 8.98
C ASN A 299 -3.54 14.13 10.49
N ALA A 300 -2.93 15.05 11.24
CA ALA A 300 -3.15 15.16 12.68
C ALA A 300 -4.63 15.45 12.97
N GLN A 301 -5.28 16.37 12.25
CA GLN A 301 -6.71 16.66 12.40
C GLN A 301 -7.59 15.46 12.06
N ARG A 302 -7.34 14.77 10.94
CA ARG A 302 -8.07 13.54 10.55
C ARG A 302 -7.88 12.43 11.58
N ARG A 303 -6.66 12.28 12.11
CA ARG A 303 -6.38 11.37 13.22
C ARG A 303 -7.15 11.80 14.45
N THR A 304 -7.22 13.08 14.83
CA THR A 304 -7.99 13.54 15.99
C THR A 304 -9.50 13.36 15.79
N LYS A 305 -10.07 13.53 14.59
CA LYS A 305 -11.48 13.23 14.30
C LYS A 305 -11.77 11.72 14.34
N SER A 306 -10.92 10.91 13.69
CA SER A 306 -10.97 9.44 13.75
C SER A 306 -10.72 8.90 15.16
N PHE A 307 -9.80 9.50 15.91
CA PHE A 307 -9.40 9.15 17.27
C PHE A 307 -10.43 9.62 18.30
N ARG A 308 -11.09 10.77 18.11
CA ARG A 308 -12.26 11.20 18.90
C ARG A 308 -13.48 10.32 18.68
N SER A 309 -13.66 9.77 17.47
CA SER A 309 -14.62 8.69 17.22
C SER A 309 -14.20 7.34 17.82
N ARG A 310 -12.90 7.11 18.07
CA ARG A 310 -12.32 5.86 18.61
C ARG A 310 -12.08 5.88 20.12
N LEU A 311 -12.11 7.06 20.77
CA LEU A 311 -11.82 7.26 22.19
C LEU A 311 -13.05 7.34 23.09
N ALA A 312 -14.25 7.04 22.58
CA ALA A 312 -15.41 6.81 23.44
C ALA A 312 -15.22 5.66 24.46
N GLU A 313 -14.07 4.96 24.47
CA GLU A 313 -13.83 3.79 25.32
C GLU A 313 -12.51 3.75 26.13
N TYR A 314 -11.52 4.65 25.97
CA TYR A 314 -10.23 4.49 26.69
C TYR A 314 -9.49 5.79 27.11
N SER A 315 -9.77 6.24 28.33
CA SER A 315 -8.92 6.99 29.29
C SER A 315 -8.27 8.35 28.94
N ASN A 316 -8.66 9.37 29.71
CA ASN A 316 -7.88 10.41 30.40
C ASN A 316 -6.68 11.03 29.65
N LEU A 317 -6.94 12.02 28.79
CA LEU A 317 -5.94 13.07 28.53
C LEU A 317 -6.61 14.42 28.23
N ASP A 318 -6.46 15.36 29.17
CA ASP A 318 -6.87 16.76 29.04
C ASP A 318 -6.35 17.38 27.73
N ILE A 319 -7.27 17.88 26.88
CA ILE A 319 -7.30 19.26 26.36
C ILE A 319 -8.38 19.43 25.26
N LEU A 320 -9.34 20.32 25.57
CA LEU A 320 -10.30 21.08 24.74
C LEU A 320 -11.58 20.37 24.24
N LEU A 321 -12.67 20.75 24.94
CA LEU A 321 -14.06 20.25 25.04
C LEU A 321 -14.22 19.02 25.96
N PRO A 322 -15.08 19.06 27.01
CA PRO A 322 -15.17 17.98 27.98
C PRO A 322 -15.55 16.68 27.26
N GLU A 323 -14.76 15.61 27.45
CA GLU A 323 -15.01 14.26 26.91
C GLU A 323 -16.49 13.85 27.04
N ASN A 324 -17.10 14.27 28.15
CA ASN A 324 -18.50 14.13 28.50
C ASN A 324 -19.49 14.64 27.42
N VAL A 325 -19.24 15.80 26.81
CA VAL A 325 -20.14 16.38 25.80
C VAL A 325 -20.11 15.54 24.52
N MET A 326 -18.92 15.08 24.11
CA MET A 326 -18.79 14.21 22.93
C MET A 326 -19.37 12.81 23.16
N ALA A 327 -19.20 12.25 24.36
CA ALA A 327 -19.81 10.99 24.76
C ALA A 327 -21.35 11.08 24.70
N ALA A 328 -21.92 12.16 25.22
CA ALA A 328 -23.36 12.39 25.17
C ALA A 328 -23.88 12.56 23.74
N VAL A 329 -23.26 13.41 22.90
CA VAL A 329 -23.73 13.69 21.53
C VAL A 329 -23.62 12.46 20.60
N ASN A 330 -22.67 11.56 20.85
CA ASN A 330 -22.50 10.32 20.08
C ASN A 330 -23.34 9.13 20.59
N SER A 331 -24.12 9.30 21.66
CA SER A 331 -24.84 8.19 22.27
C SER A 331 -25.85 7.55 21.32
N THR A 332 -25.86 6.23 21.26
CA THR A 332 -26.86 5.48 20.48
C THR A 332 -28.27 5.61 21.06
N ARG A 333 -28.39 6.07 22.32
CA ARG A 333 -29.66 6.33 23.02
C ARG A 333 -30.45 7.51 22.48
N TRP A 334 -29.86 8.33 21.59
CA TRP A 334 -30.63 9.28 20.78
C TRP A 334 -31.57 8.58 19.79
N ASN A 335 -31.22 7.35 19.38
CA ASN A 335 -31.97 6.51 18.45
C ASN A 335 -32.70 5.34 19.13
N ASP A 336 -32.40 5.05 20.40
CA ASP A 336 -32.90 3.87 21.11
C ASP A 336 -34.26 4.15 21.76
N THR A 337 -35.28 4.41 20.95
CA THR A 337 -36.64 4.05 21.34
C THR A 337 -36.75 2.55 21.14
N ARG A 338 -36.45 1.77 22.19
CA ARG A 338 -36.69 0.32 22.19
C ARG A 338 -38.12 0.10 21.70
N ASP A 339 -38.21 -0.41 20.48
CA ASP A 339 -39.46 -0.67 19.79
C ASP A 339 -40.31 -1.55 20.69
N PHE A 340 -41.45 -1.00 21.14
CA PHE A 340 -42.40 -1.61 22.07
C PHE A 340 -42.89 -2.94 21.52
N ARG A 341 -42.15 -4.03 21.77
CA ARG A 341 -42.64 -5.40 21.59
C ARG A 341 -43.40 -5.83 22.84
N LEU A 342 -44.59 -5.27 23.01
CA LEU A 342 -45.69 -5.89 23.76
C LEU A 342 -47.02 -5.51 23.08
N GLY A 343 -47.28 -6.13 21.92
CA GLY A 343 -48.62 -6.61 21.54
C GLY A 343 -49.80 -5.63 21.41
N GLY A 344 -49.61 -4.35 21.07
CA GLY A 344 -50.70 -3.41 20.78
C GLY A 344 -50.56 -2.73 19.41
N THR A 345 -51.64 -2.68 18.62
CA THR A 345 -51.69 -1.97 17.33
C THR A 345 -51.63 -0.46 17.53
N ILE A 346 -50.49 0.17 17.24
CA ILE A 346 -50.31 1.62 17.24
C ILE A 346 -50.95 2.21 15.97
N SER A 347 -51.67 3.33 16.05
CA SER A 347 -52.26 3.99 14.88
C SER A 347 -51.18 4.62 13.99
N GLU A 348 -51.38 4.58 12.68
CA GLU A 348 -50.43 5.08 11.66
C GLU A 348 -50.10 6.58 11.83
N GLU A 349 -51.05 7.35 12.37
CA GLU A 349 -50.89 8.78 12.67
C GLU A 349 -49.96 9.03 13.88
N ARG A 350 -50.00 8.15 14.89
CA ARG A 350 -49.11 8.21 16.08
C ARG A 350 -47.67 7.82 15.71
N ALA A 351 -47.50 6.82 14.83
CA ALA A 351 -46.20 6.44 14.29
C ALA A 351 -45.56 7.57 13.45
N GLU A 352 -46.35 8.30 12.66
CA GLU A 352 -45.88 9.42 11.85
C GLU A 352 -45.42 10.62 12.70
N LYS A 353 -46.10 10.89 13.82
CA LYS A 353 -45.71 11.94 14.77
C LYS A 353 -44.38 11.61 15.45
N LEU A 354 -44.21 10.36 15.90
CA LEU A 354 -42.97 9.88 16.53
C LEU A 354 -41.76 9.99 15.58
N ARG A 355 -41.94 9.60 14.31
CA ARG A 355 -40.90 9.72 13.27
C ARG A 355 -40.43 11.17 13.05
N ARG A 356 -41.34 12.15 13.09
CA ARG A 356 -40.97 13.58 12.95
C ARG A 356 -40.22 14.10 14.17
N GLU A 357 -40.61 13.69 15.36
CA GLU A 357 -39.94 14.07 16.62
C GLU A 357 -38.52 13.48 16.68
N ASP A 358 -38.32 12.24 16.27
CA ASP A 358 -36.99 11.61 16.22
C ASP A 358 -36.07 12.25 15.17
N THR A 359 -36.64 12.71 14.05
CA THR A 359 -35.88 13.46 13.03
C THR A 359 -35.39 14.81 13.59
N ALA A 360 -36.23 15.54 14.33
CA ALA A 360 -35.86 16.82 14.92
C ALA A 360 -34.75 16.71 15.99
N LYS A 361 -34.71 15.60 16.73
CA LYS A 361 -33.62 15.31 17.70
C LYS A 361 -32.29 15.08 16.98
N ILE A 362 -32.30 14.25 15.94
CA ILE A 362 -31.11 13.94 15.13
C ILE A 362 -30.56 15.21 14.46
N ASP A 363 -31.43 16.05 13.92
CA ASP A 363 -31.05 17.32 13.31
C ASP A 363 -30.41 18.28 14.33
N ALA A 364 -30.93 18.34 15.56
CA ALA A 364 -30.37 19.17 16.62
C ALA A 364 -28.96 18.70 17.05
N VAL A 365 -28.76 17.38 17.18
CA VAL A 365 -27.45 16.76 17.45
C VAL A 365 -26.46 17.06 16.33
N SER A 366 -26.91 16.97 15.06
CA SER A 366 -26.08 17.30 13.89
C SER A 366 -25.61 18.77 13.91
N VAL A 367 -26.46 19.72 14.29
CA VAL A 367 -26.10 21.14 14.36
C VAL A 367 -25.01 21.41 15.41
N ILE A 368 -25.03 20.68 16.53
CA ILE A 368 -23.98 20.77 17.56
C ILE A 368 -22.66 20.24 17.00
N LEU A 369 -22.68 19.06 16.37
CA LEU A 369 -21.49 18.47 15.73
C LEU A 369 -20.89 19.38 14.66
N ASP A 370 -21.72 19.98 13.81
CA ASP A 370 -21.31 20.94 12.77
C ASP A 370 -20.64 22.20 13.40
N SER A 371 -21.17 22.69 14.52
CA SER A 371 -20.63 23.84 15.24
C SER A 371 -19.29 23.53 15.92
N LEU A 372 -19.12 22.32 16.43
CA LEU A 372 -17.86 21.87 17.02
C LEU A 372 -16.76 21.69 15.97
N ASP A 373 -17.12 21.17 14.79
CA ASP A 373 -16.22 21.09 13.65
C ASP A 373 -15.75 22.47 13.19
N ASP A 374 -16.65 23.45 13.18
CA ASP A 374 -16.34 24.85 12.86
C ASP A 374 -15.43 25.53 13.88
N LEU A 375 -15.57 25.22 15.18
CA LEU A 375 -14.67 25.69 16.24
C LEU A 375 -13.24 25.15 16.09
N ASP A 376 -13.09 23.92 15.62
CA ASP A 376 -11.77 23.36 15.37
C ASP A 376 -11.12 23.98 14.13
N CYS A 377 -11.90 24.40 13.12
CA CYS A 377 -11.39 25.20 12.00
C CYS A 377 -10.86 26.58 12.43
N LEU A 378 -11.42 27.19 13.49
CA LEU A 378 -10.96 28.49 14.02
C LEU A 378 -9.58 28.46 14.72
N LYS A 379 -9.11 27.28 15.16
CA LYS A 379 -7.85 27.15 15.93
C LYS A 379 -6.60 27.13 15.05
N ASP A 380 -6.77 26.97 13.75
CA ASP A 380 -5.69 26.80 12.78
C ASP A 380 -5.26 28.19 12.28
N SER A 381 -4.05 28.60 12.63
CA SER A 381 -3.51 29.95 12.41
C SER A 381 -3.14 30.26 10.95
N SER A 382 -3.52 29.39 10.02
CA SER A 382 -3.17 29.43 8.60
C SER A 382 -4.21 30.13 7.70
N TYR A 383 -5.32 30.62 8.26
CA TYR A 383 -6.44 31.18 7.49
C TYR A 383 -6.45 32.71 7.40
N GLU A 384 -6.73 33.24 6.21
CA GLU A 384 -6.85 34.69 5.92
C GLU A 384 -8.08 35.35 6.55
N SER A 385 -7.97 36.67 6.78
CA SER A 385 -8.93 37.57 7.42
C SER A 385 -10.39 37.45 6.94
N ILE A 386 -10.64 37.15 5.66
CA ILE A 386 -11.99 37.14 5.07
C ILE A 386 -12.79 35.90 5.49
N MET A 387 -12.10 34.79 5.76
CA MET A 387 -12.72 33.54 6.19
C MET A 387 -13.07 33.58 7.69
N MET A 388 -12.21 34.25 8.48
CA MET A 388 -12.46 34.54 9.89
C MET A 388 -13.68 35.45 10.07
N ASP A 389 -13.87 36.48 9.23
CA ASP A 389 -15.02 37.39 9.35
C ASP A 389 -16.38 36.69 9.23
N ASN A 390 -16.52 35.74 8.30
CA ASN A 390 -17.77 34.98 8.14
C ASN A 390 -18.04 34.00 9.29
N LEU A 391 -16.98 33.52 9.96
CA LEU A 391 -17.06 32.57 11.06
C LEU A 391 -17.27 33.28 12.41
N LEU A 392 -16.65 34.45 12.58
CA LEU A 392 -16.79 35.32 13.75
C LEU A 392 -18.13 36.07 13.79
N THR A 393 -18.85 36.15 12.67
CA THR A 393 -20.19 36.74 12.59
C THR A 393 -21.33 35.73 12.77
N ASP A 394 -21.01 34.43 12.88
CA ASP A 394 -22.01 33.38 13.03
C ASP A 394 -22.64 33.39 14.44
N GLN A 395 -23.90 33.81 14.50
CA GLN A 395 -24.72 33.84 15.72
C GLN A 395 -24.84 32.47 16.41
N ARG A 396 -24.85 31.37 15.65
CA ARG A 396 -24.95 30.00 16.19
C ARG A 396 -23.66 29.62 16.90
N LEU A 397 -22.52 29.88 16.25
CA LEU A 397 -21.20 29.63 16.83
C LEU A 397 -20.98 30.46 18.10
N ILE A 398 -21.36 31.73 18.06
CA ILE A 398 -21.30 32.63 19.22
C ILE A 398 -22.17 32.11 20.37
N SER A 399 -23.38 31.63 20.07
CA SER A 399 -24.29 31.08 21.09
C SER A 399 -23.71 29.81 21.72
N THR A 400 -23.11 28.93 20.93
CA THR A 400 -22.43 27.71 21.39
C THR A 400 -21.20 28.02 22.24
N LEU A 401 -20.40 29.03 21.87
CA LEU A 401 -19.26 29.51 22.65
C LEU A 401 -19.69 30.11 24.00
N GLN A 402 -20.78 30.88 24.02
CA GLN A 402 -21.35 31.42 25.25
C GLN A 402 -21.91 30.31 26.17
N LEU A 403 -22.49 29.26 25.58
CA LEU A 403 -22.96 28.09 26.33
C LEU A 403 -21.78 27.30 26.89
N TYR A 404 -20.72 27.11 26.11
CA TYR A 404 -19.47 26.50 26.55
C TYR A 404 -18.85 27.24 27.74
N ASP A 405 -18.72 28.57 27.65
CA ASP A 405 -18.20 29.40 28.75
C ASP A 405 -19.06 29.26 30.02
N LYS A 406 -20.39 29.21 29.88
CA LYS A 406 -21.31 29.01 31.01
C LYS A 406 -21.15 27.63 31.65
N ILE A 407 -20.99 26.58 30.85
CA ILE A 407 -20.77 25.20 31.32
C ILE A 407 -19.42 25.12 32.05
N GLN A 408 -18.37 25.72 31.51
CA GLN A 408 -17.03 25.67 32.11
C GLN A 408 -16.94 26.46 33.43
N GLN A 409 -17.75 27.51 33.58
CA GLN A 409 -17.84 28.28 34.82
C GLN A 409 -18.65 27.57 35.93
N GLN A 410 -19.44 26.54 35.60
CA GLN A 410 -20.19 25.75 36.57
C GLN A 410 -19.43 24.45 36.93
N LYS A 411 -18.90 24.37 38.16
CA LYS A 411 -18.39 23.10 38.70
C LYS A 411 -19.57 22.18 39.04
N LEU A 412 -19.87 21.23 38.16
CA LEU A 412 -20.84 20.16 38.44
C LEU A 412 -20.19 19.09 39.33
N LEU A 413 -20.82 18.82 40.48
CA LEU A 413 -20.51 17.66 41.32
C LEU A 413 -21.27 16.45 40.77
N PRO A 414 -20.69 15.23 40.78
CA PRO A 414 -21.39 14.04 40.35
C PRO A 414 -22.63 13.79 41.23
N PRO A 415 -23.78 13.43 40.63
CA PRO A 415 -24.97 13.08 41.40
C PRO A 415 -24.70 11.83 42.26
N THR A 416 -25.15 11.86 43.52
CA THR A 416 -24.86 10.82 44.51
C THR A 416 -25.59 9.49 44.27
N ASP A 417 -26.69 9.52 43.51
CA ASP A 417 -27.52 8.36 43.17
C ASP A 417 -27.94 8.46 41.70
N LEU A 418 -27.50 7.51 40.86
CA LEU A 418 -27.97 7.37 39.49
C LEU A 418 -29.21 6.47 39.46
N PRO A 419 -30.29 6.86 38.78
CA PRO A 419 -31.47 6.01 38.66
C PRO A 419 -31.16 4.74 37.83
N ASP A 420 -31.67 3.59 38.26
CA ASP A 420 -31.50 2.29 37.59
C ASP A 420 -32.33 2.16 36.30
N GLU A 421 -33.37 2.99 36.14
CA GLU A 421 -34.31 3.00 35.02
C GLU A 421 -34.31 4.32 34.24
N ASP A 422 -34.62 4.26 32.93
CA ASP A 422 -34.61 5.41 32.02
C ASP A 422 -35.80 6.36 32.34
N THR A 423 -35.51 7.60 32.74
CA THR A 423 -36.51 8.59 33.18
C THR A 423 -37.49 8.95 32.05
N ALA A 424 -37.00 9.01 30.82
CA ALA A 424 -37.82 9.27 29.63
C ALA A 424 -38.82 8.13 29.36
N LEU A 425 -38.47 6.89 29.69
CA LEU A 425 -39.36 5.73 29.57
C LEU A 425 -40.49 5.80 30.60
N ILE A 426 -40.15 6.07 31.86
CA ILE A 426 -41.14 6.23 32.94
C ILE A 426 -42.12 7.36 32.62
N ALA A 427 -41.61 8.50 32.15
CA ALA A 427 -42.46 9.62 31.73
C ALA A 427 -43.40 9.23 30.58
N GLN A 428 -42.96 8.38 29.66
CA GLN A 428 -43.78 7.89 28.56
C GLN A 428 -44.84 6.88 29.03
N GLU A 429 -44.49 5.96 29.92
CA GLU A 429 -45.43 5.01 30.51
C GLU A 429 -46.54 5.72 31.28
N ILE A 430 -46.23 6.80 31.99
CA ILE A 430 -47.23 7.63 32.68
C ILE A 430 -48.18 8.28 31.67
N VAL A 431 -47.67 8.79 30.55
CA VAL A 431 -48.49 9.38 29.48
C VAL A 431 -49.40 8.32 28.86
N ASP A 432 -48.86 7.15 28.52
CA ASP A 432 -49.64 6.05 27.93
C ASP A 432 -50.69 5.52 28.92
N TRP A 433 -50.38 5.47 30.21
CA TRP A 433 -51.32 5.05 31.25
C TRP A 433 -52.47 6.04 31.46
N ILE A 434 -52.21 7.35 31.33
CA ILE A 434 -53.24 8.40 31.35
C ILE A 434 -54.12 8.33 30.10
N GLU A 435 -53.55 7.93 28.95
CA GLU A 435 -54.27 7.82 27.68
C GLU A 435 -55.12 6.53 27.56
N ASP A 436 -54.60 5.39 28.06
CA ASP A 436 -55.29 4.10 28.05
C ASP A 436 -56.27 3.96 29.23
N GLY A 437 -55.97 4.65 30.33
CA GLY A 437 -56.75 4.65 31.56
C GLY A 437 -57.76 5.78 31.62
N SER A 438 -58.97 5.52 31.12
CA SER A 438 -60.27 6.03 31.62
C SER A 438 -60.97 7.25 30.98
N THR A 439 -62.30 7.17 31.05
CA THR A 439 -63.33 8.05 30.49
C THR A 439 -63.62 9.33 31.31
N GLU A 440 -62.91 9.59 32.41
CA GLU A 440 -62.98 10.85 33.18
C GLU A 440 -61.58 11.23 33.70
N LEU A 441 -60.91 12.18 33.03
CA LEU A 441 -59.62 12.73 33.43
C LEU A 441 -59.82 13.81 34.52
N THR A 442 -59.06 13.77 35.61
CA THR A 442 -59.02 14.89 36.57
C THR A 442 -58.16 16.03 36.01
N ALA A 443 -58.39 17.28 36.45
CA ALA A 443 -57.64 18.44 35.96
C ALA A 443 -56.12 18.30 36.18
N GLU A 444 -55.70 17.61 37.23
CA GLU A 444 -54.31 17.32 37.55
C GLU A 444 -53.69 16.30 36.58
N MET A 445 -54.47 15.32 36.09
CA MET A 445 -54.03 14.35 35.09
C MET A 445 -53.85 14.98 33.72
N GLU A 446 -54.75 15.90 33.33
CA GLU A 446 -54.62 16.68 32.10
C GLU A 446 -53.40 17.60 32.15
N GLU A 447 -53.15 18.25 33.30
CA GLU A 447 -51.96 19.08 33.48
C GLU A 447 -50.68 18.25 33.41
N LEU A 448 -50.63 17.09 34.07
CA LEU A 448 -49.48 16.19 34.04
C LEU A 448 -49.22 15.65 32.63
N HIS A 449 -50.27 15.23 31.92
CA HIS A 449 -50.19 14.82 30.51
C HIS A 449 -49.66 15.96 29.63
N ALA A 450 -50.19 17.17 29.81
CA ALA A 450 -49.76 18.34 29.05
C ALA A 450 -48.29 18.73 29.32
N ILE A 451 -47.78 18.49 30.53
CA ILE A 451 -46.38 18.75 30.89
C ILE A 451 -45.47 17.68 30.30
N LEU A 452 -45.76 16.38 30.53
CA LEU A 452 -44.94 15.25 30.06
C LEU A 452 -44.98 15.06 28.54
N SER A 453 -46.03 15.57 27.88
CA SER A 453 -46.14 15.59 26.42
C SER A 453 -45.40 16.75 25.76
N ARG A 454 -44.83 17.70 26.51
CA ARG A 454 -44.09 18.83 25.92
C ARG A 454 -42.79 18.33 25.26
N PRO A 455 -42.53 18.68 23.99
CA PRO A 455 -41.32 18.25 23.27
C PRO A 455 -40.04 18.61 24.01
N HIS A 456 -39.96 19.82 24.58
CA HIS A 456 -38.78 20.27 25.30
C HIS A 456 -38.51 19.49 26.59
N LEU A 457 -39.55 19.10 27.32
CA LEU A 457 -39.38 18.31 28.55
C LEU A 457 -38.97 16.88 28.21
N ARG A 458 -39.56 16.27 27.19
CA ARG A 458 -39.18 14.94 26.70
C ARG A 458 -37.73 14.89 26.23
N SER A 459 -37.31 15.88 25.43
CA SER A 459 -35.90 15.99 25.00
C SER A 459 -34.95 16.24 26.17
N LEU A 460 -35.38 16.97 27.20
CA LEU A 460 -34.58 17.19 28.41
C LEU A 460 -34.41 15.91 29.22
N LEU A 461 -35.47 15.11 29.39
CA LEU A 461 -35.42 13.81 30.08
C LEU A 461 -34.56 12.81 29.29
N GLN A 462 -34.66 12.79 27.96
CA GLN A 462 -33.81 11.96 27.12
C GLN A 462 -32.33 12.39 27.19
N ALA A 463 -32.05 13.69 27.16
CA ALA A 463 -30.70 14.22 27.34
C ALA A 463 -30.15 13.88 28.74
N HIS A 464 -30.99 13.91 29.77
CA HIS A 464 -30.64 13.49 31.12
C HIS A 464 -30.23 12.02 31.15
N ASP A 465 -31.02 11.12 30.57
CA ASP A 465 -30.73 9.68 30.58
C ASP A 465 -29.45 9.34 29.79
N VAL A 466 -29.23 10.03 28.65
CA VAL A 466 -27.99 9.95 27.87
C VAL A 466 -26.79 10.38 28.72
N VAL A 467 -26.89 11.52 29.40
CA VAL A 467 -25.81 12.05 30.24
C VAL A 467 -25.55 11.15 31.45
N ALA A 468 -26.59 10.70 32.14
CA ALA A 468 -26.50 9.80 33.28
C ALA A 468 -25.77 8.49 32.92
N TYR A 469 -26.11 7.90 31.76
CA TYR A 469 -25.54 6.64 31.32
C TYR A 469 -24.10 6.79 30.79
N GLU A 470 -23.86 7.76 29.91
CA GLU A 470 -22.57 7.90 29.21
C GLU A 470 -21.49 8.58 30.05
N ILE A 471 -21.88 9.48 30.98
CA ILE A 471 -20.92 10.32 31.72
C ILE A 471 -20.72 9.84 33.16
N PHE A 472 -21.77 9.33 33.82
CA PHE A 472 -21.75 9.12 35.27
C PHE A 472 -21.81 7.64 35.71
N ARG A 473 -22.11 6.69 34.82
CA ARG A 473 -22.11 5.26 35.16
C ARG A 473 -20.68 4.68 35.16
N GLU A 474 -20.00 4.70 36.31
CA GLU A 474 -18.70 4.04 36.50
C GLU A 474 -18.81 2.52 36.25
N ASN A 475 -18.40 2.07 35.05
CA ASN A 475 -17.91 0.73 34.64
C ASN A 475 -18.31 0.37 33.20
N ALA A 476 -17.78 1.10 32.21
CA ALA A 476 -17.81 0.70 30.80
C ALA A 476 -16.60 -0.19 30.42
N ALA A 477 -16.09 -1.01 31.34
CA ALA A 477 -14.92 -1.88 31.11
C ALA A 477 -15.23 -3.39 31.19
N GLU A 478 -16.46 -3.82 31.50
CA GLU A 478 -16.78 -5.25 31.66
C GLU A 478 -18.03 -5.76 30.90
N ALA A 479 -18.59 -4.99 29.96
CA ALA A 479 -19.74 -5.44 29.17
C ALA A 479 -19.40 -6.03 27.78
N ASP A 480 -18.11 -6.18 27.44
CA ASP A 480 -17.65 -6.57 26.09
C ASP A 480 -16.90 -7.91 26.06
N ALA A 481 -17.30 -8.84 26.92
CA ALA A 481 -16.99 -10.26 26.74
C ALA A 481 -17.99 -10.87 25.74
N TYR A 482 -17.57 -10.99 24.48
CA TYR A 482 -18.17 -11.99 23.58
C TYR A 482 -18.27 -13.32 24.35
N PRO A 483 -19.44 -13.99 24.40
CA PRO A 483 -19.54 -15.24 25.12
C PRO A 483 -18.69 -16.31 24.44
N GLN A 484 -17.50 -16.58 24.99
CA GLN A 484 -16.65 -17.72 24.67
C GLN A 484 -17.22 -19.05 25.20
N SER A 485 -18.50 -19.11 25.58
CA SER A 485 -19.13 -20.30 26.15
C SER A 485 -20.52 -20.55 25.56
N ALA A 486 -20.58 -20.86 24.27
CA ALA A 486 -21.68 -21.62 23.67
C ALA A 486 -21.19 -22.73 22.72
N PHE A 487 -19.87 -22.91 22.60
CA PHE A 487 -19.27 -24.06 21.91
C PHE A 487 -19.01 -25.17 22.93
N LEU A 488 -20.04 -25.95 23.22
CA LEU A 488 -20.02 -27.34 23.69
C LEU A 488 -21.41 -27.62 24.26
N ASP A 489 -22.30 -28.15 23.42
CA ASP A 489 -23.14 -29.32 23.70
C ASP A 489 -24.44 -29.24 22.89
N LEU A 490 -24.46 -29.86 21.71
CA LEU A 490 -25.69 -30.31 21.08
C LEU A 490 -25.45 -31.71 20.52
N SER A 491 -25.55 -32.68 21.44
CA SER A 491 -26.02 -34.01 21.10
C SER A 491 -27.41 -33.90 20.43
N MET A 492 -27.53 -34.56 19.29
CA MET A 492 -28.76 -34.68 18.50
C MET A 492 -29.92 -35.21 19.35
N PRO A 493 -31.16 -34.85 18.98
CA PRO A 493 -32.07 -35.92 18.61
C PRO A 493 -32.74 -35.69 17.26
N THR A 494 -32.81 -36.81 16.54
CA THR A 494 -33.60 -37.09 15.36
C THR A 494 -35.06 -36.64 15.48
N ASN A 495 -35.57 -35.88 14.51
CA ASN A 495 -36.86 -36.20 13.88
C ASN A 495 -37.05 -35.52 12.54
N ALA A 496 -37.69 -36.27 11.65
CA ALA A 496 -37.80 -36.05 10.21
C ALA A 496 -38.88 -35.04 9.81
N ASN A 497 -38.78 -34.63 8.55
CA ASN A 497 -39.82 -34.07 7.67
C ASN A 497 -40.19 -32.59 7.80
N SER A 498 -39.42 -31.76 7.10
CA SER A 498 -39.97 -30.75 6.17
C SER A 498 -38.86 -30.26 5.24
N HIS A 499 -38.70 -30.95 4.10
CA HIS A 499 -37.82 -30.53 3.01
C HIS A 499 -38.41 -29.31 2.31
N SER A 500 -37.90 -28.12 2.65
CA SER A 500 -38.01 -26.92 1.81
C SER A 500 -36.61 -26.54 1.37
N ARG A 501 -36.35 -26.73 0.07
CA ARG A 501 -35.08 -26.51 -0.62
C ARG A 501 -34.59 -25.06 -0.45
N LEU A 502 -33.37 -24.89 0.07
CA LEU A 502 -32.54 -23.72 -0.18
C LEU A 502 -31.31 -24.17 -0.96
N TYR A 503 -31.10 -23.53 -2.11
CA TYR A 503 -30.13 -23.92 -3.13
C TYR A 503 -28.69 -23.57 -2.70
N ASN A 504 -27.81 -24.56 -2.59
CA ASN A 504 -26.37 -24.35 -2.68
C ASN A 504 -25.99 -24.36 -4.16
N ILE A 505 -25.53 -23.21 -4.68
CA ILE A 505 -25.07 -23.08 -6.07
C ILE A 505 -23.54 -23.21 -6.10
N THR A 506 -23.03 -24.41 -6.39
CA THR A 506 -21.69 -24.55 -6.98
C THR A 506 -21.81 -24.23 -8.47
N ARG A 507 -21.27 -23.09 -8.91
CA ARG A 507 -21.35 -22.68 -10.33
C ARG A 507 -20.56 -23.66 -11.20
N ILE A 508 -21.29 -24.45 -11.99
CA ILE A 508 -20.73 -25.36 -13.00
C ILE A 508 -20.47 -24.58 -14.29
N ARG A 509 -19.26 -24.69 -14.86
CA ARG A 509 -18.90 -24.08 -16.14
C ARG A 509 -18.83 -25.13 -17.24
N LEU A 510 -19.49 -24.87 -18.37
CA LEU A 510 -19.35 -25.67 -19.58
C LEU A 510 -18.28 -25.02 -20.48
N VAL A 511 -17.28 -25.80 -20.86
CA VAL A 511 -16.17 -25.36 -21.69
C VAL A 511 -16.18 -26.20 -22.96
N GLN A 512 -16.30 -25.56 -24.13
CA GLN A 512 -16.31 -26.24 -25.42
C GLN A 512 -15.13 -25.78 -26.25
N PHE A 513 -14.42 -26.73 -26.86
CA PHE A 513 -13.31 -26.44 -27.75
C PHE A 513 -13.31 -27.39 -28.94
N GLN A 514 -12.75 -26.92 -30.06
CA GLN A 514 -12.70 -27.66 -31.31
C GLN A 514 -11.30 -28.28 -31.48
N LYS A 515 -11.24 -29.61 -31.52
CA LYS A 515 -10.01 -30.38 -31.66
C LYS A 515 -9.81 -30.86 -33.11
N ASN A 516 -8.76 -30.37 -33.76
CA ASN A 516 -8.32 -30.82 -35.08
C ASN A 516 -7.52 -32.14 -34.97
N THR A 517 -7.56 -32.96 -36.02
CA THR A 517 -7.05 -34.34 -35.99
C THR A 517 -5.53 -34.37 -35.82
N ASP A 518 -5.09 -34.93 -34.69
CA ASP A 518 -3.73 -35.32 -34.27
C ASP A 518 -2.92 -34.36 -33.36
N GLU A 519 -3.44 -33.18 -32.99
CA GLU A 519 -2.78 -32.34 -31.95
C GLU A 519 -3.21 -32.76 -30.53
N PRO A 520 -2.27 -33.00 -29.59
CA PRO A 520 -2.59 -33.25 -28.19
C PRO A 520 -3.10 -31.98 -27.51
N MET A 521 -4.08 -32.11 -26.61
CA MET A 521 -4.72 -30.96 -25.97
C MET A 521 -3.79 -30.15 -25.06
N GLY A 522 -2.65 -30.72 -24.65
CA GLY A 522 -1.67 -30.07 -23.78
C GLY A 522 -2.10 -29.98 -22.32
N ILE A 523 -2.89 -30.94 -21.82
CA ILE A 523 -3.30 -31.02 -20.42
C ILE A 523 -2.90 -32.36 -19.82
N THR A 524 -2.54 -32.38 -18.54
CA THR A 524 -2.35 -33.60 -17.76
C THR A 524 -3.37 -33.66 -16.64
N LEU A 525 -4.00 -34.83 -16.45
CA LEU A 525 -5.01 -35.07 -15.42
C LEU A 525 -4.40 -35.84 -14.26
N LYS A 526 -4.84 -35.54 -13.03
CA LYS A 526 -4.56 -36.33 -11.82
C LYS A 526 -5.89 -36.68 -11.18
N VAL A 527 -6.03 -37.93 -10.76
CA VAL A 527 -7.14 -38.36 -9.89
C VAL A 527 -6.62 -38.33 -8.45
N ASP A 528 -7.37 -37.70 -7.55
CA ASP A 528 -7.02 -37.69 -6.12
C ASP A 528 -7.49 -38.96 -5.39
N ASP A 529 -7.12 -39.10 -4.13
CA ASP A 529 -7.46 -40.28 -3.31
C ASP A 529 -8.98 -40.39 -3.03
N GLU A 530 -9.75 -39.36 -3.35
CA GLU A 530 -11.21 -39.27 -3.23
C GLU A 530 -11.93 -39.58 -4.56
N GLY A 531 -11.19 -39.86 -5.65
CA GLY A 531 -11.73 -40.23 -6.95
C GLY A 531 -12.12 -39.05 -7.85
N ARG A 532 -11.76 -37.81 -7.49
CA ARG A 532 -12.00 -36.60 -8.30
C ARG A 532 -10.92 -36.42 -9.36
N CYS A 533 -11.33 -36.05 -10.57
CA CYS A 533 -10.41 -35.82 -11.68
C CYS A 533 -10.07 -34.33 -11.81
N LEU A 534 -8.83 -33.98 -11.51
CA LEU A 534 -8.33 -32.61 -11.48
C LEU A 534 -7.35 -32.36 -12.63
N VAL A 535 -7.34 -31.14 -13.17
CA VAL A 535 -6.30 -30.70 -14.11
C VAL A 535 -5.00 -30.47 -13.34
N ALA A 536 -4.01 -31.34 -13.52
CA ALA A 536 -2.74 -31.29 -12.80
C ALA A 536 -1.72 -30.33 -13.41
N ARG A 537 -1.75 -30.13 -14.73
CA ARG A 537 -0.82 -29.24 -15.45
C ARG A 537 -1.38 -28.89 -16.82
N ILE A 538 -1.10 -27.67 -17.29
CA ILE A 538 -1.33 -27.23 -18.67
C ILE A 538 0.02 -26.93 -19.31
N ILE A 539 0.26 -27.52 -20.47
CA ILE A 539 1.51 -27.41 -21.22
C ILE A 539 1.48 -26.10 -22.03
N HIS A 540 2.45 -25.23 -21.77
CA HIS A 540 2.60 -23.95 -22.45
C HIS A 540 2.81 -24.15 -23.96
N GLY A 541 1.99 -23.49 -24.78
CA GLY A 541 1.99 -23.65 -26.24
C GLY A 541 1.03 -24.72 -26.81
N GLY A 542 0.42 -25.55 -25.95
CA GLY A 542 -0.63 -26.50 -26.35
C GLY A 542 -1.99 -25.85 -26.62
N MET A 543 -2.93 -26.60 -27.19
CA MET A 543 -4.25 -26.11 -27.60
C MET A 543 -5.03 -25.42 -26.45
N ILE A 544 -5.08 -26.05 -25.26
CA ILE A 544 -5.78 -25.49 -24.10
C ILE A 544 -5.08 -24.24 -23.54
N HIS A 545 -3.75 -24.17 -23.63
CA HIS A 545 -2.99 -22.98 -23.24
C HIS A 545 -3.28 -21.78 -24.15
N LYS A 546 -3.39 -22.01 -25.48
CA LYS A 546 -3.71 -20.94 -26.45
C LYS A 546 -5.12 -20.38 -26.27
N GLN A 547 -6.06 -21.19 -25.80
CA GLN A 547 -7.46 -20.82 -25.62
C GLN A 547 -7.76 -20.28 -24.21
N ALA A 548 -6.90 -20.55 -23.23
CA ALA A 548 -7.04 -20.10 -21.83
C ALA A 548 -8.40 -20.45 -21.19
N THR A 549 -8.97 -21.60 -21.56
CA THR A 549 -10.33 -21.98 -21.17
C THR A 549 -10.42 -22.88 -19.93
N LEU A 550 -9.32 -23.58 -19.59
CA LEU A 550 -9.17 -24.45 -18.42
C LEU A 550 -7.95 -23.99 -17.61
N HIS A 551 -7.97 -24.22 -16.30
CA HIS A 551 -6.88 -23.90 -15.38
C HIS A 551 -6.39 -25.13 -14.63
N VAL A 552 -5.15 -25.06 -14.13
CA VAL A 552 -4.60 -26.08 -13.24
C VAL A 552 -5.36 -26.03 -11.91
N GLY A 553 -5.90 -27.17 -11.49
CA GLY A 553 -6.77 -27.32 -10.34
C GLY A 553 -8.22 -27.61 -10.70
N ASP A 554 -8.71 -27.18 -11.88
CA ASP A 554 -10.12 -27.34 -12.26
C ASP A 554 -10.56 -28.81 -12.16
N GLU A 555 -11.71 -29.04 -11.54
CA GLU A 555 -12.31 -30.37 -11.42
C GLU A 555 -13.17 -30.67 -12.64
N ILE A 556 -12.89 -31.77 -13.32
CA ILE A 556 -13.64 -32.20 -14.50
C ILE A 556 -14.68 -33.24 -14.08
N LEU A 557 -15.95 -32.88 -14.25
CA LEU A 557 -17.08 -33.76 -13.94
C LEU A 557 -17.48 -34.64 -15.14
N GLU A 558 -17.47 -34.08 -16.35
CA GLU A 558 -17.88 -34.77 -17.58
C GLU A 558 -17.00 -34.36 -18.78
N ILE A 559 -16.70 -35.31 -19.66
CA ILE A 559 -16.02 -35.10 -20.95
C ILE A 559 -16.94 -35.61 -22.07
N SER A 560 -17.39 -34.71 -22.93
CA SER A 560 -18.30 -34.96 -24.07
C SER A 560 -19.55 -35.77 -23.69
N GLY A 561 -20.12 -35.48 -22.52
CA GLY A 561 -21.32 -36.15 -21.99
C GLY A 561 -21.05 -37.47 -21.25
N VAL A 562 -19.78 -37.90 -21.15
CA VAL A 562 -19.39 -39.07 -20.36
C VAL A 562 -18.91 -38.61 -18.98
N SER A 563 -19.51 -39.15 -17.91
CA SER A 563 -19.09 -38.85 -16.54
C SER A 563 -17.70 -39.41 -16.25
N VAL A 564 -16.88 -38.57 -15.61
CA VAL A 564 -15.48 -38.86 -15.28
C VAL A 564 -15.35 -39.62 -13.95
N ALA A 565 -16.41 -39.67 -13.14
CA ALA A 565 -16.42 -40.39 -11.87
C ALA A 565 -16.17 -41.90 -12.07
N ASN A 566 -15.30 -42.48 -11.23
CA ASN A 566 -14.93 -43.90 -11.23
C ASN A 566 -14.18 -44.41 -12.48
N GLN A 567 -13.58 -43.54 -13.30
CA GLN A 567 -12.74 -43.93 -14.44
C GLN A 567 -11.25 -43.86 -14.12
N THR A 568 -10.46 -44.77 -14.69
CA THR A 568 -8.98 -44.76 -14.55
C THR A 568 -8.34 -43.70 -15.45
N ILE A 569 -7.19 -43.17 -15.04
CA ILE A 569 -6.42 -42.14 -15.79
C ILE A 569 -6.13 -42.60 -17.23
N ASP A 570 -5.79 -43.89 -17.43
CA ASP A 570 -5.54 -44.46 -18.77
C ASP A 570 -6.78 -44.47 -19.66
N SER A 571 -7.97 -44.61 -19.08
CA SER A 571 -9.25 -44.58 -19.81
C SER A 571 -9.62 -43.15 -20.19
N LEU A 572 -9.40 -42.18 -19.30
CA LEU A 572 -9.61 -40.76 -19.56
C LEU A 572 -8.62 -40.23 -20.61
N GLN A 573 -7.36 -40.67 -20.59
CA GLN A 573 -6.38 -40.33 -21.61
C GLN A 573 -6.72 -40.93 -23.00
N ARG A 574 -7.33 -42.11 -23.05
CA ARG A 574 -7.87 -42.67 -24.30
C ARG A 574 -9.06 -41.85 -24.80
N LEU A 575 -9.99 -41.50 -23.90
CA LEU A 575 -11.17 -40.70 -24.22
C LEU A 575 -10.81 -39.30 -24.75
N LEU A 576 -9.79 -38.66 -24.16
CA LEU A 576 -9.25 -37.38 -24.65
C LEU A 576 -8.49 -37.49 -25.98
N ARG A 577 -7.87 -38.64 -26.26
CA ARG A 577 -7.15 -38.90 -27.51
C ARG A 577 -8.11 -39.16 -28.67
N ASP A 578 -9.15 -39.94 -28.40
CA ASP A 578 -10.14 -40.39 -29.40
C ASP A 578 -11.23 -39.34 -29.67
N ALA A 579 -11.46 -38.40 -28.75
CA ALA A 579 -12.35 -37.26 -28.98
C ALA A 579 -11.86 -36.42 -30.17
N ARG A 580 -12.72 -36.22 -31.18
CA ARG A 580 -12.45 -35.45 -32.41
C ARG A 580 -13.60 -34.46 -32.65
N GLY A 581 -13.29 -33.26 -33.15
CA GLY A 581 -14.29 -32.22 -33.38
C GLY A 581 -14.62 -31.41 -32.13
N ASN A 582 -15.89 -31.12 -31.89
CA ASN A 582 -16.33 -30.32 -30.74
C ASN A 582 -16.36 -31.16 -29.47
N VAL A 583 -15.43 -30.89 -28.56
CA VAL A 583 -15.29 -31.57 -27.27
C VAL A 583 -15.78 -30.62 -26.19
N THR A 584 -16.64 -31.11 -25.30
CA THR A 584 -17.27 -30.30 -24.24
C THR A 584 -16.90 -30.83 -22.88
N PHE A 585 -16.38 -29.98 -21.99
CA PHE A 585 -16.09 -30.31 -20.60
C PHE A 585 -17.10 -29.63 -19.69
N LYS A 586 -17.55 -30.36 -18.68
CA LYS A 586 -18.31 -29.80 -17.57
C LYS A 586 -17.40 -29.76 -16.35
N ILE A 587 -17.10 -28.55 -15.87
CA ILE A 587 -16.08 -28.36 -14.83
C ILE A 587 -16.63 -27.59 -13.63
N VAL A 588 -16.03 -27.85 -12.47
CA VAL A 588 -16.10 -26.97 -11.30
C VAL A 588 -14.79 -26.18 -11.26
N PRO A 589 -14.83 -24.86 -11.52
CA PRO A 589 -13.62 -24.05 -11.57
C PRO A 589 -12.99 -23.92 -10.18
N THR A 590 -11.69 -24.14 -10.07
CA THR A 590 -10.96 -23.87 -8.82
C THR A 590 -10.52 -22.42 -8.84
N TYR A 591 -11.16 -21.57 -8.05
CA TYR A 591 -10.78 -20.17 -7.94
C TYR A 591 -9.47 -20.03 -7.15
N ARG A 592 -8.33 -20.32 -7.81
CA ARG A 592 -7.05 -19.72 -7.45
C ARG A 592 -6.71 -18.62 -8.45
N SER A 593 -6.26 -17.50 -7.90
CA SER A 593 -5.78 -16.32 -8.60
C SER A 593 -4.72 -16.66 -9.65
N VAL A 594 -5.05 -16.50 -10.93
CA VAL A 594 -4.08 -16.12 -11.96
C VAL A 594 -4.36 -14.65 -12.29
N PRO A 595 -3.33 -13.77 -12.37
CA PRO A 595 -3.54 -12.41 -12.85
C PRO A 595 -4.03 -12.42 -14.30
N PRO A 596 -4.81 -11.41 -14.74
CA PRO A 596 -5.25 -11.32 -16.12
C PRO A 596 -4.05 -11.26 -17.07
N LEU A 597 -4.16 -12.02 -18.17
CA LEU A 597 -3.31 -11.89 -19.36
C LEU A 597 -3.58 -10.52 -20.00
N SER A 598 -2.86 -9.50 -19.55
CA SER A 598 -2.73 -8.23 -20.25
C SER A 598 -1.42 -7.54 -19.84
N GLY A 599 -0.40 -7.66 -20.71
CA GLY A 599 0.87 -6.93 -20.64
C GLY A 599 1.94 -7.57 -19.75
N GLN A 600 2.59 -8.64 -20.22
CA GLN A 600 3.83 -9.11 -19.58
C GLN A 600 4.92 -8.03 -19.68
N SER A 601 5.09 -7.27 -18.60
CA SER A 601 6.37 -6.64 -18.29
C SER A 601 7.34 -7.78 -17.96
N ASN A 602 8.13 -8.21 -18.94
CA ASN A 602 9.17 -9.23 -18.74
C ASN A 602 10.16 -8.73 -17.68
N VAL A 603 10.19 -9.37 -16.50
CA VAL A 603 11.12 -9.03 -15.42
C VAL A 603 12.44 -9.74 -15.66
N TYR A 604 13.51 -8.98 -15.90
CA TYR A 604 14.86 -9.50 -16.09
C TYR A 604 15.71 -9.26 -14.83
N LEU A 605 16.46 -10.27 -14.43
CA LEU A 605 17.33 -10.26 -13.25
C LEU A 605 18.78 -10.52 -13.67
N LYS A 606 19.70 -9.72 -13.16
CA LYS A 606 21.15 -9.97 -13.20
C LYS A 606 21.55 -10.76 -11.95
N CYS A 607 22.28 -11.85 -12.14
CA CYS A 607 22.74 -12.70 -11.05
C CYS A 607 23.94 -12.07 -10.33
N MET A 608 23.92 -12.00 -9.00
CA MET A 608 25.02 -11.40 -8.21
C MET A 608 25.89 -12.45 -7.49
N PHE A 609 25.61 -13.73 -7.69
CA PHE A 609 26.38 -14.87 -7.16
C PHE A 609 26.45 -16.01 -8.19
N ASN A 610 27.28 -17.01 -7.92
CA ASN A 610 27.36 -18.24 -8.73
C ASN A 610 26.46 -19.31 -8.11
N TYR A 611 25.77 -20.07 -8.95
CA TYR A 611 24.89 -21.14 -8.52
C TYR A 611 25.13 -22.41 -9.35
N GLU A 612 25.46 -23.50 -8.66
CA GLU A 612 25.63 -24.83 -9.25
C GLU A 612 24.59 -25.78 -8.63
N PRO A 613 23.54 -26.20 -9.38
CA PRO A 613 22.49 -27.07 -8.88
C PRO A 613 22.99 -28.45 -8.43
N MET A 614 24.15 -28.90 -8.93
CA MET A 614 24.72 -30.21 -8.61
C MET A 614 25.34 -30.25 -7.21
N GLU A 615 25.71 -29.10 -6.66
CA GLU A 615 26.25 -28.96 -5.30
C GLU A 615 25.14 -28.64 -4.28
N ASP A 616 23.89 -28.53 -4.73
CA ASP A 616 22.76 -28.07 -3.92
C ASP A 616 21.90 -29.24 -3.43
N GLU A 617 22.06 -29.62 -2.17
CA GLU A 617 21.28 -30.70 -1.55
C GLU A 617 19.80 -30.34 -1.33
N LEU A 618 19.44 -29.06 -1.41
CA LEU A 618 18.08 -28.58 -1.13
C LEU A 618 17.20 -28.50 -2.37
N ILE A 619 17.77 -28.68 -3.57
CA ILE A 619 17.01 -28.59 -4.82
C ILE A 619 16.07 -29.80 -4.97
N PRO A 620 14.76 -29.58 -5.26
CA PRO A 620 13.80 -30.68 -5.42
C PRO A 620 14.18 -31.66 -6.53
N CYS A 621 14.87 -31.17 -7.56
CA CYS A 621 15.38 -31.97 -8.66
C CYS A 621 16.60 -31.28 -9.29
N THR A 622 17.79 -31.87 -9.16
CA THR A 622 19.05 -31.32 -9.69
C THR A 622 19.02 -31.14 -11.20
N GLN A 623 18.30 -32.00 -11.93
CA GLN A 623 18.11 -31.92 -13.38
C GLN A 623 17.23 -30.74 -13.81
N ALA A 624 16.40 -30.21 -12.91
CA ALA A 624 15.56 -29.05 -13.17
C ALA A 624 16.26 -27.73 -12.84
N GLY A 625 17.41 -27.76 -12.15
CA GLY A 625 18.16 -26.56 -11.78
C GLY A 625 18.91 -25.95 -12.95
N ILE A 626 18.93 -24.61 -13.04
CA ILE A 626 19.74 -23.90 -14.02
C ILE A 626 21.01 -23.38 -13.36
N PRO A 627 22.21 -23.81 -13.81
CA PRO A 627 23.45 -23.21 -13.36
C PRO A 627 23.63 -21.82 -13.94
N PHE A 628 24.11 -20.89 -13.11
CA PHE A 628 24.45 -19.55 -13.53
C PHE A 628 25.69 -19.00 -12.84
N ARG A 629 26.31 -18.02 -13.51
CA ARG A 629 27.44 -17.26 -12.99
C ARG A 629 27.05 -15.81 -12.76
N ILE A 630 27.81 -15.13 -11.92
CA ILE A 630 27.72 -13.68 -11.69
C ILE A 630 27.64 -12.94 -13.03
N GLY A 631 26.71 -11.98 -13.13
CA GLY A 631 26.48 -11.15 -14.30
C GLY A 631 25.55 -11.74 -15.36
N GLN A 632 25.16 -13.02 -15.28
CA GLN A 632 24.21 -13.62 -16.22
C GLN A 632 22.79 -13.06 -16.01
N ILE A 633 22.06 -12.89 -17.12
CA ILE A 633 20.69 -12.38 -17.12
C ILE A 633 19.68 -13.54 -17.18
N LEU A 634 18.69 -13.48 -16.31
CA LEU A 634 17.59 -14.42 -16.18
C LEU A 634 16.26 -13.70 -16.41
N LEU A 635 15.39 -14.30 -17.22
CA LEU A 635 13.99 -13.87 -17.36
C LEU A 635 13.16 -14.62 -16.33
N VAL A 636 12.43 -13.91 -15.50
CA VAL A 636 11.55 -14.55 -14.50
C VAL A 636 10.25 -15.00 -15.16
N ILE A 637 9.97 -16.30 -15.06
CA ILE A 637 8.73 -16.90 -15.54
C ILE A 637 7.72 -16.97 -14.39
N ASN A 638 8.13 -17.47 -13.23
CA ASN A 638 7.26 -17.64 -12.07
C ASN A 638 8.02 -17.45 -10.73
N LYS A 639 7.42 -16.71 -9.79
CA LYS A 639 7.91 -16.44 -8.42
C LYS A 639 6.98 -16.98 -7.32
N ASP A 640 5.98 -17.80 -7.66
CA ASP A 640 4.94 -18.26 -6.74
C ASP A 640 5.49 -19.15 -5.60
N ASP A 641 6.57 -19.89 -5.88
CA ASP A 641 7.27 -20.69 -4.88
C ASP A 641 8.27 -19.79 -4.11
N PRO A 642 8.16 -19.72 -2.77
CA PRO A 642 9.00 -18.86 -1.95
C PRO A 642 10.47 -19.29 -1.91
N ASN A 643 10.80 -20.52 -2.29
CA ASN A 643 12.16 -21.10 -2.22
C ASN A 643 12.77 -21.28 -3.62
N TRP A 644 11.97 -21.61 -4.63
CA TRP A 644 12.46 -22.00 -5.96
C TRP A 644 11.77 -21.23 -7.08
N TRP A 645 12.45 -20.25 -7.65
CA TRP A 645 11.91 -19.47 -8.76
C TRP A 645 12.09 -20.19 -10.09
N GLN A 646 11.08 -20.11 -10.95
CA GLN A 646 11.18 -20.60 -12.31
C GLN A 646 11.65 -19.48 -13.22
N VAL A 647 12.78 -19.70 -13.86
CA VAL A 647 13.44 -18.71 -14.72
C VAL A 647 13.84 -19.32 -16.04
N ARG A 648 14.07 -18.45 -17.02
CA ARG A 648 14.69 -18.79 -18.30
C ARG A 648 15.99 -18.03 -18.44
N LYS A 649 17.05 -18.71 -18.86
CA LYS A 649 18.30 -18.02 -19.18
C LYS A 649 18.10 -17.11 -20.40
N PHE A 650 18.61 -15.88 -20.36
CA PHE A 650 18.49 -14.96 -21.49
C PHE A 650 19.29 -15.48 -22.70
N SER A 651 18.59 -16.14 -23.63
CA SER A 651 19.04 -16.67 -24.91
C SER A 651 17.80 -16.97 -25.76
N PRO A 652 17.82 -16.84 -27.10
CA PRO A 652 16.67 -17.11 -27.97
C PRO A 652 15.99 -18.47 -27.70
N ASP A 653 16.77 -19.50 -27.34
CA ASP A 653 16.31 -20.85 -26.97
C ASP A 653 16.77 -21.26 -25.56
N GLY A 654 16.85 -20.30 -24.63
CA GLY A 654 17.38 -20.55 -23.29
C GLY A 654 16.62 -21.63 -22.52
N PRO A 655 17.31 -22.55 -21.81
CA PRO A 655 16.66 -23.54 -20.97
C PRO A 655 15.88 -22.83 -19.85
N SER A 656 14.75 -23.43 -19.48
CA SER A 656 13.90 -22.98 -18.38
C SER A 656 13.96 -23.99 -17.24
N GLY A 657 13.98 -23.52 -16.00
CA GLY A 657 14.29 -24.35 -14.85
C GLY A 657 14.31 -23.55 -13.55
N LEU A 658 14.78 -24.18 -12.49
CA LEU A 658 14.70 -23.68 -11.11
C LEU A 658 15.99 -22.99 -10.69
N VAL A 659 15.83 -21.88 -9.96
CA VAL A 659 16.90 -21.17 -9.27
C VAL A 659 16.45 -20.85 -7.84
N PRO A 660 17.39 -20.73 -6.88
CA PRO A 660 17.04 -20.38 -5.51
C PRO A 660 16.45 -18.97 -5.46
N SER A 661 15.37 -18.81 -4.69
CA SER A 661 14.81 -17.50 -4.40
C SER A 661 15.79 -16.64 -3.57
N PRO A 662 15.62 -15.31 -3.56
CA PRO A 662 16.40 -14.43 -2.68
C PRO A 662 16.31 -14.86 -1.21
N GLN A 663 15.11 -15.24 -0.76
CA GLN A 663 14.85 -15.66 0.63
C GLN A 663 15.64 -16.93 0.99
N LEU A 664 15.66 -17.92 0.09
CA LEU A 664 16.43 -19.15 0.29
C LEU A 664 17.94 -18.87 0.30
N GLN A 665 18.41 -17.99 -0.58
CA GLN A 665 19.83 -17.64 -0.66
C GLN A 665 20.30 -16.82 0.56
N GLU A 666 19.50 -15.87 1.03
CA GLU A 666 19.75 -15.12 2.27
C GLU A 666 19.82 -16.05 3.48
N TRP A 667 18.91 -17.03 3.56
CA TRP A 667 18.93 -18.03 4.61
C TRP A 667 20.22 -18.85 4.60
N ARG A 668 20.69 -19.31 3.43
CA ARG A 668 21.95 -20.06 3.27
C ARG A 668 23.15 -19.28 3.79
N LEU A 669 23.27 -18.04 3.37
CA LEU A 669 24.39 -17.19 3.76
C LEU A 669 24.36 -16.85 5.25
N THR A 670 23.16 -16.67 5.83
CA THR A 670 22.99 -16.48 7.27
C THR A 670 23.43 -17.71 8.06
N GLN A 671 23.12 -18.92 7.59
CA GLN A 671 23.57 -20.17 8.21
C GLN A 671 25.10 -20.32 8.15
N LEU A 672 25.71 -20.07 6.98
CA LEU A 672 27.16 -20.09 6.81
C LEU A 672 27.87 -19.08 7.73
N ALA A 673 27.32 -17.88 7.91
CA ALA A 673 27.85 -16.90 8.86
C ALA A 673 27.76 -17.39 10.31
N LEU A 674 26.66 -18.06 10.67
CA LEU A 674 26.46 -18.65 11.99
C LEU A 674 27.43 -19.81 12.26
N GLU A 675 27.72 -20.64 11.26
CA GLU A 675 28.72 -21.72 11.35
C GLU A 675 30.14 -21.17 11.46
N ASN A 676 30.49 -20.15 10.67
CA ASN A 676 31.79 -19.49 10.73
C ASN A 676 32.03 -18.80 12.09
N SER A 677 30.98 -18.24 12.72
CA SER A 677 31.07 -17.68 14.07
C SER A 677 31.21 -18.75 15.16
N LYS A 678 30.58 -19.92 15.00
CA LYS A 678 30.79 -21.09 15.88
C LYS A 678 32.21 -21.63 15.76
N ASN A 679 32.77 -21.71 14.55
CA ASN A 679 34.16 -22.14 14.34
C ASN A 679 35.19 -21.15 14.90
N ARG A 680 34.91 -19.84 14.88
CA ARG A 680 35.73 -18.84 15.59
C ARG A 680 35.66 -18.98 17.11
N SER A 681 34.49 -19.32 17.66
CA SER A 681 34.33 -19.53 19.11
C SER A 681 35.03 -20.78 19.68
N HIS A 682 35.45 -21.71 18.82
CA HIS A 682 36.28 -22.86 19.23
C HIS A 682 37.78 -22.53 19.36
N HIS A 683 38.24 -21.38 18.86
CA HIS A 683 39.65 -20.97 18.94
C HIS A 683 39.96 -19.95 20.05
N GLU A 684 38.94 -19.40 20.72
CA GLU A 684 39.08 -18.45 21.85
C GLU A 684 38.37 -18.92 23.12
N SER A 685 38.36 -20.23 23.42
CA SER A 685 37.88 -20.75 24.70
C SER A 685 39.02 -20.92 25.71
N MET A 686 39.64 -19.81 26.14
CA MET A 686 40.30 -19.70 27.45
C MET A 686 40.25 -18.25 27.95
N ASN A 687 39.13 -17.84 28.55
CA ASN A 687 39.10 -17.19 29.87
C ASN A 687 37.72 -16.59 30.21
N CYS A 688 37.27 -16.94 31.41
CA CYS A 688 36.34 -16.22 32.30
C CYS A 688 34.80 -16.37 32.15
N SER A 689 34.29 -17.25 33.02
CA SER A 689 33.33 -16.97 34.11
C SER A 689 31.90 -16.48 33.80
N ILE A 690 30.97 -17.44 33.84
CA ILE A 690 29.74 -17.50 34.66
C ILE A 690 29.20 -16.13 35.14
N PHE A 691 28.10 -15.62 34.56
CA PHE A 691 26.90 -15.12 35.27
C PHE A 691 25.82 -14.61 34.28
N ARG A 692 24.54 -14.91 34.62
CA ARG A 692 23.26 -14.42 34.05
C ARG A 692 22.71 -15.05 32.76
N LYS A 693 21.86 -16.08 32.96
CA LYS A 693 20.75 -16.44 32.06
C LYS A 693 19.49 -15.67 32.46
N LYS A 694 18.95 -14.82 31.56
CA LYS A 694 17.50 -14.59 31.29
C LYS A 694 17.28 -13.30 30.48
N LYS A 695 17.31 -13.43 29.14
CA LYS A 695 16.61 -12.64 28.09
C LYS A 695 17.31 -12.96 26.78
N ARG A 696 16.80 -13.86 25.94
CA ARG A 696 17.47 -14.13 24.65
C ARG A 696 16.61 -14.75 23.55
N ASP A 697 15.39 -14.25 23.35
CA ASP A 697 14.60 -14.62 22.15
C ASP A 697 14.06 -13.43 21.33
N LYS A 698 14.13 -12.17 21.80
CA LYS A 698 13.82 -10.97 20.98
C LYS A 698 15.03 -10.36 20.27
N GLU A 699 16.25 -10.53 20.80
CA GLU A 699 17.48 -10.00 20.18
C GLU A 699 17.98 -10.80 18.98
N LYS A 700 17.56 -12.06 18.81
CA LYS A 700 18.00 -12.92 17.68
C LYS A 700 17.39 -12.55 16.33
N HIS A 701 16.34 -11.73 16.27
CA HIS A 701 15.75 -11.28 15.01
C HIS A 701 16.27 -9.90 14.59
N LEU A 702 16.54 -9.02 15.57
CA LEU A 702 17.20 -7.73 15.32
C LEU A 702 18.66 -7.91 14.91
N SER A 703 19.37 -8.89 15.47
CA SER A 703 20.75 -9.19 15.07
C SER A 703 20.88 -9.84 13.68
N LYS A 704 19.84 -10.54 13.19
CA LYS A 704 19.84 -11.12 11.83
C LYS A 704 19.72 -10.06 10.74
N ARG A 705 18.92 -9.00 10.96
CA ARG A 705 18.81 -7.87 10.04
C ARG A 705 20.05 -6.98 10.07
N ALA A 706 20.60 -6.72 11.26
CA ALA A 706 21.83 -5.92 11.41
C ALA A 706 23.06 -6.59 10.74
N LEU A 707 23.17 -7.92 10.80
CA LEU A 707 24.23 -8.68 10.10
C LEU A 707 24.04 -8.70 8.57
N ALA A 708 22.80 -8.64 8.09
CA ALA A 708 22.50 -8.57 6.65
C ALA A 708 22.83 -7.18 6.07
N ASP A 709 22.60 -6.11 6.84
CA ASP A 709 22.99 -4.74 6.47
C ASP A 709 24.52 -4.54 6.46
N GLU A 710 25.26 -5.21 7.35
CA GLU A 710 26.74 -5.21 7.31
C GLU A 710 27.32 -5.94 6.09
N MET A 711 26.58 -6.91 5.52
CA MET A 711 27.05 -7.80 4.45
C MET A 711 26.43 -7.53 3.06
N ASP A 712 25.86 -6.36 2.76
CA ASP A 712 25.46 -5.92 1.40
C ASP A 712 24.92 -7.06 0.49
N MET A 713 23.84 -7.69 0.96
CA MET A 713 23.38 -9.03 0.57
C MET A 713 22.52 -9.07 -0.69
N THR A 714 22.90 -8.34 -1.74
CA THR A 714 22.13 -8.31 -2.99
C THR A 714 22.31 -9.62 -3.77
N CYS A 715 21.28 -10.48 -3.82
CA CYS A 715 21.33 -11.78 -4.51
C CYS A 715 21.05 -11.69 -6.01
N TYR A 716 20.06 -10.87 -6.39
CA TYR A 716 19.68 -10.58 -7.77
C TYR A 716 19.43 -9.08 -7.92
N GLU A 717 19.84 -8.51 -9.04
CA GLU A 717 19.60 -7.11 -9.39
C GLU A 717 18.60 -7.04 -10.55
N GLU A 718 17.51 -6.29 -10.39
CA GLU A 718 16.54 -6.12 -11.48
C GLU A 718 17.10 -5.19 -12.54
N VAL A 719 17.13 -5.65 -13.79
CA VAL A 719 17.75 -4.93 -14.90
C VAL A 719 16.80 -4.77 -16.08
N MET A 720 17.04 -3.74 -16.87
CA MET A 720 16.35 -3.47 -18.13
C MET A 720 17.38 -3.25 -19.24
N LYS A 721 17.07 -3.73 -20.44
CA LYS A 721 17.87 -3.47 -21.62
C LYS A 721 17.46 -2.13 -22.21
N VAL A 722 18.38 -1.16 -22.23
CA VAL A 722 18.11 0.21 -22.70
C VAL A 722 19.04 0.53 -23.87
N PRO A 723 18.52 0.97 -25.02
CA PRO A 723 19.33 1.49 -26.12
C PRO A 723 19.86 2.89 -25.77
N GLY A 724 21.13 3.14 -26.08
CA GLY A 724 21.72 4.49 -25.99
C GLY A 724 21.90 5.05 -24.58
N PHE A 725 22.16 4.18 -23.59
CA PHE A 725 22.34 4.61 -22.20
C PHE A 725 23.73 5.24 -21.97
N GLN A 726 23.76 6.54 -21.66
CA GLN A 726 25.01 7.25 -21.38
C GLN A 726 25.50 7.00 -19.94
N ARG A 727 26.76 6.57 -19.81
CA ARG A 727 27.45 6.43 -18.52
C ARG A 727 28.21 7.72 -18.23
N ASN A 728 27.94 8.34 -17.08
CA ASN A 728 28.53 9.62 -16.71
C ASN A 728 29.84 9.47 -15.92
N THR A 729 30.11 8.27 -15.39
CA THR A 729 31.27 8.00 -14.55
C THR A 729 31.98 6.74 -15.00
N LEU A 730 33.31 6.80 -15.16
CA LEU A 730 34.18 5.65 -15.41
C LEU A 730 34.98 5.36 -14.14
N VAL A 731 34.75 4.20 -13.52
CA VAL A 731 35.44 3.80 -12.29
C VAL A 731 36.53 2.78 -12.62
N LEU A 732 37.78 3.10 -12.30
CA LEU A 732 38.94 2.21 -12.48
C LEU A 732 39.31 1.56 -11.15
N LEU A 733 39.12 0.24 -11.04
CA LEU A 733 39.51 -0.56 -9.89
C LEU A 733 40.67 -1.49 -10.24
N GLY A 734 41.51 -1.82 -9.28
CA GLY A 734 42.64 -2.72 -9.49
C GLY A 734 43.66 -2.63 -8.35
N ALA A 735 44.50 -3.65 -8.22
CA ALA A 735 45.54 -3.71 -7.19
C ALA A 735 46.49 -2.51 -7.27
N HIS A 736 47.13 -2.17 -6.16
CA HIS A 736 48.14 -1.12 -6.17
C HIS A 736 49.31 -1.51 -7.11
N GLY A 737 49.63 -0.63 -8.08
CA GLY A 737 50.73 -0.86 -9.03
C GLY A 737 50.33 -1.40 -10.41
N VAL A 738 49.05 -1.71 -10.67
CA VAL A 738 48.60 -2.22 -11.99
C VAL A 738 48.52 -1.15 -13.10
N GLY A 739 49.00 0.07 -12.87
CA GLY A 739 49.04 1.12 -13.91
C GLY A 739 47.80 2.03 -14.02
N ARG A 740 46.83 1.96 -13.09
CA ARG A 740 45.61 2.79 -13.08
C ARG A 740 45.86 4.29 -13.31
N ARG A 741 46.85 4.84 -12.62
CA ARG A 741 47.22 6.26 -12.72
C ARG A 741 47.68 6.65 -14.13
N HIS A 742 48.47 5.79 -14.78
CA HIS A 742 48.95 6.04 -16.13
C HIS A 742 47.78 6.01 -17.12
N ILE A 743 46.95 4.96 -17.06
CA ILE A 743 45.75 4.81 -17.89
C ILE A 743 44.84 6.04 -17.77
N LYS A 744 44.56 6.47 -16.54
CA LYS A 744 43.77 7.67 -16.27
C LYS A 744 44.35 8.92 -16.93
N ASN A 745 45.64 9.21 -16.72
CA ASN A 745 46.26 10.41 -17.25
C ASN A 745 46.26 10.42 -18.78
N THR A 746 46.58 9.30 -19.42
CA THR A 746 46.59 9.17 -20.88
C THR A 746 45.19 9.26 -21.50
N LEU A 747 44.14 8.86 -20.78
CA LEU A 747 42.76 9.06 -21.23
C LEU A 747 42.37 10.54 -21.22
N ILE A 748 42.74 11.27 -20.16
CA ILE A 748 42.43 12.70 -20.01
C ILE A 748 43.23 13.54 -21.01
N GLU A 749 44.54 13.31 -21.12
CA GLU A 749 45.40 14.01 -22.09
C GLU A 749 45.00 13.72 -23.54
N GLY A 750 44.53 12.51 -23.82
CA GLY A 750 44.11 12.10 -25.16
C GLY A 750 42.82 12.78 -25.63
N ASN A 751 41.88 13.09 -24.73
CA ASN A 751 40.61 13.78 -25.04
C ASN A 751 40.13 14.65 -23.84
N PRO A 752 40.71 15.86 -23.65
CA PRO A 752 40.39 16.73 -22.51
C PRO A 752 38.94 17.24 -22.47
N ASP A 753 38.27 17.25 -23.63
CA ASP A 753 36.88 17.67 -23.76
C ASP A 753 35.89 16.57 -23.34
N LYS A 754 36.32 15.31 -23.33
CA LYS A 754 35.47 14.16 -23.01
C LYS A 754 35.66 13.66 -21.58
N TYR A 755 36.88 13.71 -21.05
CA TYR A 755 37.21 13.14 -19.74
C TYR A 755 37.68 14.21 -18.76
N ALA A 756 37.32 14.05 -17.49
CA ALA A 756 37.87 14.86 -16.41
C ALA A 756 38.03 14.03 -15.13
N TYR A 757 38.97 14.43 -14.28
CA TYR A 757 39.20 13.83 -12.96
C TYR A 757 38.76 14.80 -11.87
N PRO A 758 38.02 14.35 -10.83
CA PRO A 758 37.62 15.23 -9.74
C PRO A 758 38.83 15.71 -8.96
N ILE A 759 38.95 17.02 -8.82
CA ILE A 759 40.01 17.65 -8.04
C ILE A 759 39.76 17.38 -6.55
N PRO A 760 40.69 16.71 -5.85
CA PRO A 760 40.52 16.38 -4.44
C PRO A 760 40.66 17.61 -3.54
N HIS A 761 40.09 17.53 -2.35
CA HIS A 761 40.20 18.52 -1.28
C HIS A 761 41.31 18.10 -0.32
N THR A 762 41.98 19.08 0.28
CA THR A 762 43.00 18.82 1.30
C THR A 762 43.03 19.89 2.38
N THR A 763 43.38 19.49 3.60
CA THR A 763 43.68 20.39 4.72
C THR A 763 45.12 20.87 4.75
N ARG A 764 45.97 20.38 3.83
CA ARG A 764 47.36 20.81 3.72
C ARG A 764 47.43 22.25 3.24
N ALA A 765 48.37 23.04 3.76
CA ALA A 765 48.66 24.36 3.20
C ALA A 765 49.18 24.28 1.75
N GLN A 766 48.77 25.24 0.92
CA GLN A 766 49.21 25.39 -0.47
C GLN A 766 50.72 25.58 -0.55
N ARG A 767 51.41 24.77 -1.37
CA ARG A 767 52.85 24.89 -1.62
C ARG A 767 53.13 25.93 -2.72
N ARG A 768 54.37 26.43 -2.77
CA ARG A 768 54.80 27.39 -3.82
C ARG A 768 54.71 26.72 -5.20
N GLY A 769 53.90 27.28 -6.09
CA GLY A 769 53.66 26.77 -7.45
C GLY A 769 52.39 25.92 -7.60
N GLU A 770 51.63 25.66 -6.53
CA GLU A 770 50.31 25.04 -6.63
C GLU A 770 49.24 26.11 -6.82
N GLU A 771 48.26 25.90 -7.70
CA GLU A 771 47.10 26.78 -7.86
C GLU A 771 45.83 26.16 -7.26
N LYS A 772 45.05 26.99 -6.54
CA LYS A 772 43.78 26.56 -5.92
C LYS A 772 42.78 26.20 -7.00
N GLY A 773 42.18 25.01 -6.90
CA GLY A 773 41.20 24.53 -7.88
C GLY A 773 41.83 24.01 -9.17
N HIS A 774 43.16 23.84 -9.21
CA HIS A 774 43.85 23.13 -10.29
C HIS A 774 44.41 21.78 -9.80
N HIS A 775 45.14 21.79 -8.68
CA HIS A 775 45.69 20.57 -8.09
C HIS A 775 44.88 20.06 -6.89
N TYR A 776 44.50 20.98 -6.01
CA TYR A 776 43.71 20.69 -4.82
C TYR A 776 42.77 21.84 -4.50
N PHE A 777 41.64 21.52 -3.87
CA PHE A 777 40.86 22.49 -3.11
C PHE A 777 41.36 22.52 -1.67
N PHE A 778 42.05 23.59 -1.31
CA PHE A 778 42.54 23.81 0.05
C PHE A 778 41.38 24.28 0.94
N VAL A 779 41.08 23.48 1.97
CA VAL A 779 39.97 23.69 2.93
C VAL A 779 40.46 23.59 4.36
N ASP A 780 39.73 24.19 5.30
CA ASP A 780 40.06 24.07 6.71
C ASP A 780 39.73 22.68 7.27
N GLN A 781 40.51 22.23 8.25
CA GLN A 781 40.32 20.94 8.90
C GLN A 781 38.93 20.78 9.52
N ASP A 782 38.43 21.82 10.18
CA ASP A 782 37.10 21.79 10.79
C ASP A 782 35.98 21.77 9.75
N GLU A 783 36.16 22.43 8.61
CA GLU A 783 35.21 22.38 7.49
C GLU A 783 35.14 20.97 6.92
N MET A 784 36.30 20.36 6.64
CA MET A 784 36.36 19.01 6.12
C MET A 784 35.72 17.98 7.07
N LEU A 785 35.90 18.11 8.38
CA LEU A 785 35.26 17.21 9.36
C LEU A 785 33.74 17.36 9.41
N ARG A 786 33.20 18.58 9.29
CA ARG A 786 31.74 18.82 9.21
C ARG A 786 31.14 18.20 7.95
N ASP A 787 31.83 18.34 6.83
CA ASP A 787 31.40 17.79 5.54
C ASP A 787 31.47 16.25 5.52
N ILE A 788 32.48 15.66 6.17
CA ILE A 788 32.55 14.21 6.38
C ILE A 788 31.37 13.74 7.24
N ALA A 789 31.06 14.44 8.34
CA ALA A 789 29.92 14.10 9.21
C ALA A 789 28.55 14.20 8.51
N THR A 790 28.46 14.98 7.42
CA THR A 790 27.24 15.13 6.61
C THR A 790 27.26 14.27 5.35
N ASN A 791 28.20 13.31 5.22
CA ASN A 791 28.34 12.38 4.08
C ASN A 791 28.52 13.08 2.72
N GLN A 792 29.24 14.21 2.68
CA GLN A 792 29.53 14.96 1.44
C GLN A 792 30.77 14.44 0.69
N TYR A 793 31.57 13.57 1.32
CA TYR A 793 32.78 13.00 0.75
C TYR A 793 32.57 11.56 0.28
N LEU A 794 33.04 11.25 -0.93
CA LEU A 794 33.05 9.89 -1.47
C LEU A 794 34.08 9.01 -0.76
N GLU A 795 35.27 9.54 -0.56
CA GLU A 795 36.38 8.90 0.12
C GLU A 795 37.21 9.98 0.81
N TYR A 796 37.78 9.64 1.97
CA TYR A 796 38.67 10.51 2.70
C TYR A 796 39.72 9.68 3.45
N GLY A 797 40.90 10.26 3.64
CA GLY A 797 42.02 9.62 4.33
C GLY A 797 43.00 10.64 4.88
N SER A 798 43.91 10.19 5.74
CA SER A 798 44.98 11.01 6.29
C SER A 798 46.34 10.57 5.75
N HIS A 799 47.16 11.55 5.37
CA HIS A 799 48.52 11.33 4.89
C HIS A 799 49.43 12.45 5.38
N GLU A 800 50.58 12.10 5.98
CA GLU A 800 51.56 13.05 6.53
C GLU A 800 50.95 14.11 7.46
N GLY A 801 49.91 13.75 8.23
CA GLY A 801 49.24 14.65 9.16
C GLY A 801 48.22 15.62 8.53
N ALA A 802 48.02 15.59 7.21
CA ALA A 802 46.95 16.31 6.52
C ALA A 802 45.86 15.35 6.03
N MET A 803 44.61 15.83 5.92
CA MET A 803 43.51 15.05 5.36
C MET A 803 43.35 15.34 3.86
N TYR A 804 42.94 14.32 3.12
CA TYR A 804 42.65 14.36 1.69
C TYR A 804 41.33 13.66 1.44
N GLY A 805 40.53 14.17 0.51
CA GLY A 805 39.27 13.51 0.16
C GLY A 805 38.63 14.05 -1.12
N THR A 806 37.77 13.24 -1.71
CA THR A 806 37.05 13.59 -2.94
C THR A 806 35.60 13.93 -2.59
N LYS A 807 35.19 15.19 -2.73
CA LYS A 807 33.79 15.60 -2.53
C LYS A 807 32.90 15.08 -3.66
N LEU A 808 31.68 14.66 -3.31
CA LEU A 808 30.67 14.24 -4.28
C LEU A 808 30.29 15.40 -5.23
N GLU A 809 30.26 16.63 -4.73
CA GLU A 809 29.95 17.84 -5.51
C GLU A 809 30.92 18.04 -6.69
N THR A 810 32.22 17.77 -6.51
CA THR A 810 33.21 17.88 -7.60
C THR A 810 32.89 16.92 -8.73
N ILE A 811 32.42 15.71 -8.41
CA ILE A 811 32.02 14.70 -9.39
C ILE A 811 30.77 15.17 -10.12
N LYS A 812 29.77 15.68 -9.39
CA LYS A 812 28.53 16.22 -9.97
C LYS A 812 28.81 17.39 -10.93
N SER A 813 29.73 18.28 -10.56
CA SER A 813 30.15 19.40 -11.42
C SER A 813 30.71 18.92 -12.76
N ILE A 814 31.54 17.87 -12.76
CA ILE A 814 32.08 17.27 -13.99
C ILE A 814 30.95 16.70 -14.85
N ILE A 815 30.03 15.95 -14.25
CA ILE A 815 28.90 15.33 -14.96
C ILE A 815 28.00 16.41 -15.58
N ASN A 816 27.71 17.49 -14.83
CA ASN A 816 26.91 18.62 -15.31
C ASN A 816 27.58 19.39 -16.46
N SER A 817 28.91 19.35 -16.56
CA SER A 817 29.65 19.91 -17.69
C SER A 817 29.60 19.06 -18.96
N GLY A 818 28.93 17.90 -18.92
CA GLY A 818 28.79 16.96 -20.04
C GLY A 818 30.00 16.04 -20.25
N LYS A 819 30.95 16.03 -19.31
CA LYS A 819 32.16 15.19 -19.35
C LYS A 819 31.98 13.89 -18.57
N ILE A 820 32.72 12.86 -18.93
CA ILE A 820 32.80 11.60 -18.18
C ILE A 820 33.81 11.78 -17.03
N ALA A 821 33.33 11.62 -15.80
CA ALA A 821 34.18 11.64 -14.62
C ALA A 821 34.97 10.33 -14.51
N ILE A 822 36.30 10.37 -14.61
CA ILE A 822 37.16 9.22 -14.35
C ILE A 822 37.48 9.18 -12.86
N LEU A 823 37.17 8.07 -12.19
CA LEU A 823 37.37 7.86 -10.76
C LEU A 823 38.37 6.72 -10.53
N ASP A 824 39.29 6.94 -9.60
CA ASP A 824 40.38 6.02 -9.23
C ASP A 824 40.28 5.73 -7.73
N VAL A 825 39.18 5.09 -7.34
CA VAL A 825 38.67 4.99 -5.96
C VAL A 825 38.84 3.58 -5.39
N GLU A 826 38.70 3.42 -4.09
CA GLU A 826 38.60 2.09 -3.48
C GLU A 826 37.24 1.40 -3.76
N PRO A 827 37.16 0.06 -3.80
CA PRO A 827 35.92 -0.66 -4.10
C PRO A 827 34.74 -0.31 -3.20
N GLN A 828 35.00 0.10 -1.94
CA GLN A 828 34.00 0.50 -0.97
C GLN A 828 33.19 1.72 -1.44
N ALA A 829 33.80 2.61 -2.24
CA ALA A 829 33.15 3.79 -2.80
C ALA A 829 32.00 3.44 -3.76
N LEU A 830 31.99 2.20 -4.32
CA LEU A 830 30.91 1.73 -5.19
C LEU A 830 29.54 1.75 -4.49
N LYS A 831 29.49 1.60 -3.16
CA LYS A 831 28.22 1.66 -2.41
C LYS A 831 27.50 3.00 -2.59
N MET A 832 28.26 4.09 -2.72
CA MET A 832 27.71 5.44 -2.94
C MET A 832 27.58 5.77 -4.43
N LEU A 833 28.51 5.29 -5.27
CA LEU A 833 28.50 5.60 -6.70
C LEU A 833 27.41 4.86 -7.47
N ARG A 834 26.95 3.68 -7.02
CA ARG A 834 25.96 2.85 -7.74
C ARG A 834 24.53 3.38 -7.63
N CYS A 835 24.31 4.59 -8.09
CA CYS A 835 22.99 5.19 -8.18
C CYS A 835 22.76 5.80 -9.57
N ALA A 836 21.49 6.16 -9.80
CA ALA A 836 21.06 6.76 -11.05
C ALA A 836 21.80 8.07 -11.35
N GLU A 837 22.30 8.78 -10.34
CA GLU A 837 22.98 10.07 -10.49
C GLU A 837 24.36 9.93 -11.17
N PHE A 838 25.19 9.02 -10.68
CA PHE A 838 26.57 8.86 -11.18
C PHE A 838 26.68 7.86 -12.34
N THR A 839 25.72 6.93 -12.49
CA THR A 839 25.71 5.88 -13.54
C THR A 839 27.08 5.26 -13.82
N PRO A 840 27.77 4.70 -12.80
CA PRO A 840 29.16 4.28 -12.93
C PRO A 840 29.30 3.10 -13.89
N PHE A 841 30.31 3.15 -14.76
CA PHE A 841 30.82 2.01 -15.51
C PHE A 841 32.09 1.51 -14.83
N VAL A 842 32.02 0.33 -14.21
CA VAL A 842 33.06 -0.19 -13.32
C VAL A 842 33.99 -1.12 -14.08
N VAL A 843 35.24 -0.70 -14.28
CA VAL A 843 36.29 -1.47 -14.94
C VAL A 843 37.28 -1.96 -13.91
N PHE A 844 37.47 -3.27 -13.86
CA PHE A 844 38.53 -3.90 -13.09
C PHE A 844 39.76 -4.20 -13.97
N ILE A 845 40.90 -3.65 -13.57
CA ILE A 845 42.20 -3.86 -14.19
C ILE A 845 42.92 -4.95 -13.39
N ALA A 846 42.91 -6.16 -13.94
CA ALA A 846 43.53 -7.34 -13.36
C ALA A 846 45.04 -7.36 -13.63
N ALA A 847 45.79 -7.87 -12.67
CA ALA A 847 47.20 -8.17 -12.82
C ALA A 847 47.44 -9.24 -13.90
N PRO A 848 48.53 -9.16 -14.68
CA PRO A 848 48.91 -10.24 -15.57
C PRO A 848 49.30 -11.49 -14.74
N PRO A 849 49.08 -12.71 -15.27
CA PRO A 849 49.53 -13.92 -14.62
C PRO A 849 51.06 -13.90 -14.48
N ILE A 850 51.57 -14.41 -13.35
CA ILE A 850 53.02 -14.53 -13.13
C ILE A 850 53.53 -15.63 -14.06
N GLU A 851 54.00 -15.25 -15.23
CA GLU A 851 54.92 -16.08 -16.00
C GLU A 851 56.27 -16.09 -15.27
N ALA A 852 57.07 -17.15 -15.44
CA ALA A 852 58.24 -17.54 -14.65
C ALA A 852 59.43 -16.56 -14.67
N VAL A 853 59.18 -15.28 -14.39
CA VAL A 853 60.17 -14.24 -14.13
C VAL A 853 60.51 -14.30 -12.64
N PRO A 854 61.79 -14.45 -12.26
CA PRO A 854 62.16 -14.51 -10.86
C PRO A 854 61.88 -13.16 -10.18
N ASP A 855 60.85 -13.13 -9.31
CA ASP A 855 60.48 -11.98 -8.48
C ASP A 855 61.44 -11.88 -7.30
N LEU A 856 62.56 -11.17 -7.48
CA LEU A 856 63.59 -10.97 -6.45
C LEU A 856 63.08 -10.21 -5.21
N ASP A 857 62.00 -9.42 -5.32
CA ASP A 857 61.48 -8.52 -4.27
C ASP A 857 60.07 -8.91 -3.75
N GLY A 858 59.44 -9.95 -4.31
CA GLY A 858 58.08 -10.41 -3.92
C GLY A 858 56.96 -9.41 -4.24
N SER A 859 57.23 -8.39 -5.06
CA SER A 859 56.27 -7.31 -5.36
C SER A 859 55.23 -7.72 -6.40
N LEU A 860 55.61 -8.57 -7.37
CA LEU A 860 54.70 -9.11 -8.37
C LEU A 860 53.75 -10.12 -7.74
N GLU A 861 54.24 -10.93 -6.79
CA GLU A 861 53.41 -11.84 -6.01
C GLU A 861 52.37 -11.11 -5.16
N ARG A 862 52.75 -9.99 -4.51
CA ARG A 862 51.83 -9.16 -3.74
C ARG A 862 50.75 -8.54 -4.62
N LEU A 863 51.13 -7.99 -5.77
CA LEU A 863 50.21 -7.39 -6.74
C LEU A 863 49.20 -8.41 -7.27
N ASN A 864 49.64 -9.62 -7.60
CA ASN A 864 48.74 -10.68 -8.09
C ASN A 864 47.80 -11.20 -6.98
N ARG A 865 48.31 -11.34 -5.75
CA ARG A 865 47.49 -11.72 -4.58
C ARG A 865 46.40 -10.69 -4.30
N GLU A 866 46.74 -9.41 -4.28
CA GLU A 866 45.80 -8.31 -4.08
C GLU A 866 44.78 -8.25 -5.22
N SER A 867 45.21 -8.40 -6.47
CA SER A 867 44.31 -8.43 -7.64
C SER A 867 43.31 -9.59 -7.56
N THR A 868 43.78 -10.78 -7.19
CA THR A 868 42.93 -11.97 -7.01
C THR A 868 41.93 -11.78 -5.88
N GLN A 869 42.37 -11.20 -4.75
CA GLN A 869 41.50 -10.93 -3.61
C GLN A 869 40.40 -9.92 -3.96
N LEU A 870 40.75 -8.83 -4.66
CA LEU A 870 39.78 -7.83 -5.12
C LEU A 870 38.76 -8.43 -6.10
N ALA A 871 39.21 -9.28 -7.02
CA ALA A 871 38.33 -9.98 -7.95
C ALA A 871 37.35 -10.93 -7.24
N GLN A 872 37.80 -11.63 -6.20
CA GLN A 872 36.94 -12.52 -5.40
C GLN A 872 35.92 -11.74 -4.56
N SER A 873 36.33 -10.65 -3.91
CA SER A 873 35.45 -9.89 -3.01
C SER A 873 34.45 -9.00 -3.75
N PHE A 874 34.89 -8.33 -4.82
CA PHE A 874 34.11 -7.28 -5.49
C PHE A 874 33.75 -7.59 -6.94
N GLY A 875 34.12 -8.77 -7.46
CA GLY A 875 33.87 -9.19 -8.85
C GLY A 875 32.42 -9.04 -9.32
N ARG A 876 31.46 -9.14 -8.40
CA ARG A 876 30.03 -8.96 -8.67
C ARG A 876 29.63 -7.56 -9.13
N TRP A 877 30.46 -6.56 -8.86
CA TRP A 877 30.18 -5.17 -9.18
C TRP A 877 30.87 -4.67 -10.46
N PHE A 878 31.73 -5.49 -11.07
CA PHE A 878 32.47 -5.10 -12.27
C PHE A 878 31.59 -5.25 -13.51
N ASP A 879 31.61 -4.24 -14.36
CA ASP A 879 31.01 -4.29 -15.70
C ASP A 879 31.98 -4.90 -16.72
N LEU A 880 33.29 -4.68 -16.53
CA LEU A 880 34.35 -5.16 -17.40
C LEU A 880 35.61 -5.52 -16.60
N THR A 881 36.25 -6.64 -16.97
CA THR A 881 37.57 -7.02 -16.47
C THR A 881 38.58 -7.04 -17.62
N ILE A 882 39.69 -6.32 -17.49
CA ILE A 882 40.80 -6.30 -18.44
C ILE A 882 42.07 -6.78 -17.74
N ILE A 883 42.75 -7.77 -18.32
CA ILE A 883 44.07 -8.20 -17.85
C ILE A 883 45.10 -7.25 -18.47
N ASN A 884 45.81 -6.50 -17.63
CA ASN A 884 46.78 -5.52 -18.10
C ASN A 884 48.14 -6.18 -18.39
N SER A 885 48.25 -6.77 -19.58
CA SER A 885 49.51 -7.28 -20.12
C SER A 885 50.31 -6.18 -20.83
N ASP A 886 49.61 -5.28 -21.52
CA ASP A 886 50.15 -4.07 -22.15
C ASP A 886 49.22 -2.89 -21.85
N ILE A 887 49.81 -1.80 -21.36
CA ILE A 887 49.09 -0.60 -20.94
C ILE A 887 48.50 0.13 -22.17
N GLU A 888 49.22 0.16 -23.30
CA GLU A 888 48.75 0.84 -24.50
C GLU A 888 47.55 0.12 -25.12
N GLU A 889 47.61 -1.21 -25.20
CA GLU A 889 46.49 -2.05 -25.64
C GLU A 889 45.28 -1.91 -24.70
N THR A 890 45.52 -1.89 -23.38
CA THR A 890 44.47 -1.68 -22.38
C THR A 890 43.76 -0.34 -22.56
N ILE A 891 44.51 0.74 -22.80
CA ILE A 891 43.95 2.09 -23.06
C ILE A 891 43.15 2.09 -24.36
N HIS A 892 43.67 1.47 -25.42
CA HIS A 892 42.98 1.38 -26.71
C HIS A 892 41.64 0.67 -26.55
N ARG A 893 41.63 -0.51 -25.92
CA ARG A 893 40.43 -1.30 -25.64
C ARG A 893 39.41 -0.55 -24.78
N LEU A 894 39.87 0.22 -23.79
CA LEU A 894 38.99 1.05 -22.97
C LEU A 894 38.30 2.15 -23.78
N ARG A 895 39.04 2.85 -24.65
CA ARG A 895 38.47 3.88 -25.53
C ARG A 895 37.41 3.30 -26.45
N GLU A 896 37.70 2.19 -27.12
CA GLU A 896 36.74 1.53 -28.02
C GLU A 896 35.45 1.10 -27.32
N ILE A 897 35.53 0.63 -26.07
CA ILE A 897 34.34 0.22 -25.31
C ILE A 897 33.54 1.45 -24.90
N ILE A 898 34.20 2.48 -24.35
CA ILE A 898 33.53 3.72 -23.93
C ILE A 898 32.84 4.42 -25.10
N ASP A 899 33.43 4.39 -26.30
CA ASP A 899 32.84 4.95 -27.51
C ASP A 899 31.62 4.16 -28.01
N ARG A 900 31.55 2.85 -27.70
CA ARG A 900 30.42 1.98 -28.04
C ARG A 900 29.26 2.04 -27.05
N LEU A 901 29.51 2.37 -25.78
CA LEU A 901 28.47 2.41 -24.73
C LEU A 901 27.23 3.24 -25.13
N PRO A 902 27.34 4.46 -25.72
CA PRO A 902 26.17 5.24 -26.12
C PRO A 902 25.41 4.69 -27.34
N VAL A 903 25.93 3.68 -28.02
CA VAL A 903 25.34 3.13 -29.26
C VAL A 903 24.78 1.72 -29.02
N GLU A 904 25.45 0.92 -28.22
CA GLU A 904 25.04 -0.46 -27.91
C GLU A 904 23.93 -0.51 -26.85
N GLU A 905 23.08 -1.54 -26.94
CA GLU A 905 22.06 -1.82 -25.93
C GLU A 905 22.69 -2.32 -24.64
N GLN A 906 22.47 -1.61 -23.53
CA GLN A 906 23.05 -1.96 -22.23
C GLN A 906 22.01 -2.52 -21.27
N TRP A 907 22.41 -3.51 -20.48
CA TRP A 907 21.67 -3.91 -19.29
C TRP A 907 22.00 -2.98 -18.15
N VAL A 908 21.01 -2.23 -17.69
CA VAL A 908 21.15 -1.26 -16.60
C VAL A 908 20.16 -1.59 -15.48
N PRO A 909 20.51 -1.34 -14.22
CA PRO A 909 19.58 -1.47 -13.11
C PRO A 909 18.29 -0.66 -13.35
N VAL A 910 17.13 -1.25 -13.06
CA VAL A 910 15.81 -0.61 -13.27
C VAL A 910 15.71 0.71 -12.49
N ASN A 911 16.27 0.76 -11.28
CA ASN A 911 16.32 1.95 -10.44
C ASN A 911 17.19 3.09 -11.00
N TRP A 912 17.97 2.86 -12.06
CA TRP A 912 18.71 3.93 -12.75
C TRP A 912 17.88 4.59 -13.86
N VAL A 913 16.84 3.92 -14.34
CA VAL A 913 16.00 4.35 -15.47
C VAL A 913 14.69 4.98 -14.99
N TYR A 914 14.03 4.36 -14.01
CA TYR A 914 12.79 4.84 -13.42
C TYR A 914 13.11 5.58 -12.12
N ARG A 915 13.43 6.88 -12.23
CA ARG A 915 13.54 7.78 -11.08
C ARG A 915 12.16 8.26 -10.63
#